data_AF-A0A1Q5GNC3-F1
#
_entry.id   AF-A0A1Q5GNC3-F1
#
_cell.length_a   1.000
_cell.length_b   1.000
_cell.length_c   1.000
_cell.angle_alpha   90.00
_cell.angle_beta   90.00
_cell.angle_gamma   90.00
#
_symmetry.space_group_name_H-M   'P 1'
#
loop_
_entity.id
_entity.type
_entity.pdbx_description
1 polymer ?
#
loop_
_entity_poly.entity_id
_entity_poly.type
_entity_poly.pdbx_seq_one_letter_code
_entity_poly.pdbx_strand_id
1 'polypeptide(L)'
;MRTSEEIYHRVRWDARFEPARFVMGVAQRGRAPKRVPLPRFTPGGEIPWHRVLFIEADGEVVWDRAAGVDRIDATQAGRVRAPRRLPSPYFTSRTPHAFCASRGTWAPVEGDVEAHPEPIGPLAGPSVDVLAEASGGLPTGTSSGLLSVVTWNTLWDRYDSDRIDTARRRPLLLEALRAADADVVALQEAEPSLLALLLEAPWVREHYTLGTDPGGRDVADCGLLLLSRLPVREAGLHALGPHKAVAAVVVEGEEGPVTVAVTHLSSDHSPNGADRRDAELTDIATGLAAVEGDVLLLGDFNDGGDAPQERLGMADAWTGVRGAADRTPTFDPSVNPLAAVSSLSGRASRLDRVLVRAEGWRPVSAVLLGDVPTSDGLYVSDHFGVRVELRTGAAQDDDLSAADTADTADTADGADGADGADEAWAAEIVRRVAAALPEARVHPVGSRRMGCALPGADVDLVAALPGDADVGGGGVLRGVGVRGSSAGDRAAADGRAAAGGSQLPGVRERLVAALPDAVDVREVTGARVPGLRFGLGGLRVDLVTVPTGALPPAEAVDRRTELGGATARALSAVSDADAVLTAADPHRDAFAGLAREVKAWARARGLDSAPCGGLPGLAWSVLAARTAHDSGGLPPLPLLRHFFATWAMWDWDVPVDVEEVRGSTGTVQQPLTVLTPTTPVRSCTTQVSAAGRDLVAEELFRAWEILESVPDTAPVPRALLHARPPLRQRHTAWALVSVRRGEDEGRLRGRILAVLAALAEAGAPDAHAWPRPYDTDASHVRYAIGLGRTPPDAARLAEIGGELLRGLPDAHLTPANGADTPELW
;
A
#
# COMPACT_ATOMS: atom_id res chain seq x y z
N MET A 1 -16.88 -27.74 -6.54
CA MET A 1 -17.85 -26.72 -6.12
C MET A 1 -17.24 -25.98 -4.96
N ARG A 2 -17.08 -24.67 -5.10
CA ARG A 2 -16.59 -23.78 -4.05
C ARG A 2 -17.53 -23.73 -2.84
N THR A 3 -17.05 -23.27 -1.70
CA THR A 3 -17.88 -22.97 -0.52
C THR A 3 -18.64 -21.66 -0.70
N SER A 4 -19.66 -21.43 0.14
CA SER A 4 -20.38 -20.15 0.14
C SER A 4 -19.48 -18.95 0.47
N GLU A 5 -18.43 -19.19 1.27
CA GLU A 5 -17.44 -18.19 1.64
C GLU A 5 -16.55 -17.82 0.46
N GLU A 6 -16.05 -18.84 -0.26
CA GLU A 6 -15.27 -18.65 -1.49
C GLU A 6 -16.06 -17.92 -2.58
N ILE A 7 -17.34 -18.25 -2.79
CA ILE A 7 -18.19 -17.53 -3.75
C ILE A 7 -18.46 -16.10 -3.29
N TYR A 8 -18.70 -15.89 -2.00
CA TYR A 8 -18.88 -14.55 -1.46
C TYR A 8 -17.65 -13.67 -1.70
N HIS A 9 -16.45 -14.17 -1.38
CA HIS A 9 -15.21 -13.43 -1.58
C HIS A 9 -14.92 -13.22 -3.06
N ARG A 10 -15.19 -14.22 -3.91
CA ARG A 10 -15.10 -14.08 -5.35
C ARG A 10 -15.98 -12.95 -5.85
N VAL A 11 -17.28 -12.94 -5.50
CA VAL A 11 -18.20 -11.88 -5.94
C VAL A 11 -17.79 -10.51 -5.40
N ARG A 12 -17.30 -10.43 -4.16
CA ARG A 12 -16.95 -9.17 -3.52
C ARG A 12 -15.71 -8.52 -4.12
N TRP A 13 -14.75 -9.32 -4.59
CA TRP A 13 -13.41 -8.86 -4.92
C TRP A 13 -12.98 -9.09 -6.38
N ASP A 14 -13.72 -9.89 -7.15
CA ASP A 14 -13.49 -10.03 -8.59
C ASP A 14 -14.19 -8.90 -9.34
N ALA A 15 -13.40 -8.01 -9.95
CA ALA A 15 -13.88 -6.83 -10.67
C ALA A 15 -14.80 -7.14 -11.85
N ARG A 16 -14.88 -8.41 -12.29
CA ARG A 16 -15.85 -8.83 -13.30
C ARG A 16 -17.27 -8.90 -12.76
N PHE A 17 -17.47 -8.92 -11.44
CA PHE A 17 -18.78 -9.00 -10.80
C PHE A 17 -19.16 -7.68 -10.11
N GLU A 18 -20.46 -7.40 -10.10
CA GLU A 18 -21.05 -6.27 -9.40
C GLU A 18 -21.75 -6.78 -8.13
N PRO A 19 -21.17 -6.63 -6.93
CA PRO A 19 -21.70 -7.23 -5.69
C PRO A 19 -23.15 -6.85 -5.40
N ALA A 20 -23.59 -5.65 -5.80
CA ALA A 20 -24.94 -5.15 -5.62
C ALA A 20 -26.01 -6.01 -6.34
N ARG A 21 -25.63 -6.72 -7.39
CA ARG A 21 -26.52 -7.59 -8.17
C ARG A 21 -26.67 -9.00 -7.59
N PHE A 22 -25.93 -9.30 -6.51
CA PHE A 22 -25.97 -10.61 -5.85
C PHE A 22 -26.81 -10.59 -4.57
N VAL A 23 -27.51 -11.70 -4.36
CA VAL A 23 -28.34 -11.95 -3.17
C VAL A 23 -28.02 -13.33 -2.62
N MET A 24 -27.97 -13.44 -1.29
CA MET A 24 -27.72 -14.69 -0.58
C MET A 24 -28.99 -15.20 0.10
N GLY A 25 -29.30 -16.47 -0.12
CA GLY A 25 -30.36 -17.20 0.55
C GLY A 25 -29.87 -17.84 1.85
N VAL A 26 -30.33 -17.33 2.99
CA VAL A 26 -29.91 -17.78 4.32
C VAL A 26 -31.01 -18.60 5.01
N ALA A 27 -30.65 -19.75 5.56
CA ALA A 27 -31.56 -20.63 6.29
C ALA A 27 -32.20 -19.96 7.51
N GLN A 28 -33.52 -20.14 7.68
CA GLN A 28 -34.28 -19.75 8.87
C GLN A 28 -35.02 -20.96 9.46
N ARG A 29 -35.10 -21.06 10.79
CA ARG A 29 -35.84 -22.16 11.45
C ARG A 29 -37.33 -22.09 11.10
N GLY A 30 -37.83 -23.12 10.42
CA GLY A 30 -39.26 -23.30 10.13
C GLY A 30 -39.88 -22.31 9.15
N ARG A 31 -39.07 -21.58 8.37
CA ARG A 31 -39.51 -20.58 7.38
C ARG A 31 -38.72 -20.72 6.08
N ALA A 32 -39.23 -20.13 5.00
CA ALA A 32 -38.50 -20.01 3.75
C ALA A 32 -37.16 -19.25 3.95
N PRO A 33 -36.13 -19.53 3.14
CA PRO A 33 -34.83 -18.85 3.25
C PRO A 33 -34.96 -17.32 3.13
N LYS A 34 -34.28 -16.58 4.00
CA LYS A 34 -34.22 -15.11 3.92
C LYS A 34 -33.24 -14.70 2.84
N ARG A 35 -33.68 -13.81 1.94
CA ARG A 35 -32.86 -13.19 0.90
C ARG A 35 -32.17 -11.96 1.48
N VAL A 36 -30.85 -11.92 1.41
CA VAL A 36 -30.02 -10.82 1.94
C VAL A 36 -29.13 -10.31 0.79
N PRO A 37 -29.19 -9.02 0.42
CA PRO A 37 -28.25 -8.46 -0.55
C PRO A 37 -26.81 -8.70 -0.11
N LEU A 38 -25.95 -9.18 -1.03
CA LEU A 38 -24.59 -9.57 -0.70
C LEU A 38 -23.77 -8.44 -0.02
N PRO A 39 -23.88 -7.16 -0.42
CA PRO A 39 -23.16 -6.06 0.25
C PRO A 39 -23.57 -5.85 1.71
N ARG A 40 -24.76 -6.28 2.11
CA ARG A 40 -25.28 -6.16 3.48
C ARG A 40 -24.91 -7.36 4.37
N PHE A 41 -24.20 -8.35 3.84
CA PHE A 41 -23.77 -9.50 4.61
C PHE A 41 -22.39 -9.28 5.21
N THR A 42 -22.27 -9.56 6.52
CA THR A 42 -21.04 -9.40 7.30
C THR A 42 -20.38 -10.78 7.55
N PRO A 43 -19.20 -11.05 6.97
CA PRO A 43 -18.42 -12.26 7.27
C PRO A 43 -18.11 -12.39 8.76
N GLY A 44 -18.23 -13.60 9.31
CA GLY A 44 -17.98 -13.84 10.74
C GLY A 44 -18.97 -13.17 11.72
N GLY A 45 -20.05 -12.56 11.21
CA GLY A 45 -21.10 -11.93 12.03
C GLY A 45 -22.16 -12.91 12.54
N GLU A 46 -23.37 -12.41 12.84
CA GLU A 46 -24.48 -13.22 13.38
C GLU A 46 -24.97 -14.37 12.48
N ILE A 47 -24.58 -14.36 11.19
CA ILE A 47 -24.97 -15.38 10.21
C ILE A 47 -23.74 -16.22 9.82
N PRO A 48 -23.60 -17.45 10.37
CA PRO A 48 -22.52 -18.35 10.01
C PRO A 48 -22.62 -18.86 8.56
N TRP A 49 -21.48 -19.14 7.91
CA TRP A 49 -21.40 -19.63 6.53
C TRP A 49 -22.20 -20.90 6.24
N HIS A 50 -22.28 -21.82 7.21
CA HIS A 50 -23.07 -23.04 7.09
C HIS A 50 -24.59 -22.79 7.01
N ARG A 51 -25.06 -21.55 7.18
CA ARG A 51 -26.47 -21.17 6.97
C ARG A 51 -26.76 -20.61 5.58
N VAL A 52 -25.75 -20.30 4.77
CA VAL A 52 -25.94 -19.85 3.38
C VAL A 52 -26.31 -21.04 2.50
N LEU A 53 -27.54 -21.06 1.98
CA LEU A 53 -28.07 -22.16 1.18
C LEU A 53 -27.78 -21.99 -0.31
N PHE A 54 -27.95 -20.78 -0.83
CA PHE A 54 -27.70 -20.44 -2.23
C PHE A 54 -27.24 -18.98 -2.38
N ILE A 55 -26.63 -18.68 -3.52
CA ILE A 55 -26.26 -17.34 -3.96
C ILE A 55 -26.79 -17.19 -5.37
N GLU A 56 -27.43 -16.07 -5.64
CA GLU A 56 -28.04 -15.74 -6.91
C GLU A 56 -27.59 -14.36 -7.38
N ALA A 57 -27.59 -14.14 -8.68
CA ALA A 57 -27.37 -12.85 -9.32
C ALA A 57 -28.40 -12.68 -10.44
N ASP A 58 -28.98 -11.49 -10.61
CA ASP A 58 -29.99 -11.20 -11.66
C ASP A 58 -31.16 -12.21 -11.75
N GLY A 59 -31.53 -12.82 -10.64
CA GLY A 59 -32.57 -13.87 -10.61
C GLY A 59 -32.10 -15.27 -11.03
N GLU A 60 -30.83 -15.45 -11.39
CA GLU A 60 -30.19 -16.74 -11.67
C GLU A 60 -29.46 -17.27 -10.42
N VAL A 61 -29.65 -18.54 -10.07
CA VAL A 61 -28.88 -19.20 -9.01
C VAL A 61 -27.49 -19.56 -9.53
N VAL A 62 -26.48 -18.84 -9.04
CA VAL A 62 -25.07 -19.01 -9.44
C VAL A 62 -24.33 -20.03 -8.57
N TRP A 63 -24.83 -20.27 -7.35
CA TRP A 63 -24.31 -21.26 -6.42
C TRP A 63 -25.42 -21.82 -5.52
N ASP A 64 -25.50 -23.13 -5.33
CA ASP A 64 -26.50 -23.77 -4.46
C ASP A 64 -25.92 -25.00 -3.74
N ARG A 65 -25.96 -24.98 -2.41
CA ARG A 65 -25.39 -26.01 -1.53
C ARG A 65 -26.06 -27.38 -1.69
N ALA A 66 -27.39 -27.42 -1.79
CA ALA A 66 -28.13 -28.68 -1.78
C ALA A 66 -28.07 -29.36 -3.16
N ALA A 67 -28.15 -28.56 -4.22
CA ALA A 67 -28.10 -29.03 -5.59
C ALA A 67 -26.68 -29.23 -6.13
N GLY A 68 -25.64 -28.82 -5.39
CA GLY A 68 -24.25 -28.96 -5.81
C GLY A 68 -23.85 -28.00 -6.93
N VAL A 69 -24.57 -26.88 -7.09
CA VAL A 69 -24.40 -25.96 -8.21
C VAL A 69 -23.31 -24.95 -7.90
N ASP A 70 -22.36 -24.77 -8.83
CA ASP A 70 -21.37 -23.68 -8.85
C ASP A 70 -21.14 -23.30 -10.31
N ARG A 71 -21.65 -22.14 -10.70
CA ARG A 71 -21.61 -21.63 -12.07
C ARG A 71 -21.03 -20.22 -12.15
N ILE A 72 -20.40 -19.74 -11.07
CA ILE A 72 -19.98 -18.33 -11.00
C ILE A 72 -18.99 -17.96 -12.12
N ASP A 73 -18.14 -18.88 -12.59
CA ASP A 73 -17.23 -18.57 -13.71
C ASP A 73 -17.89 -18.68 -15.10
N ALA A 74 -19.00 -19.40 -15.24
CA ALA A 74 -19.69 -19.60 -16.51
C ALA A 74 -20.88 -18.64 -16.72
N THR A 75 -21.45 -18.13 -15.64
CA THR A 75 -22.62 -17.24 -15.69
C THR A 75 -22.24 -15.84 -16.17
N GLN A 76 -23.17 -15.19 -16.88
CA GLN A 76 -23.12 -13.76 -17.16
C GLN A 76 -23.85 -12.95 -16.08
N ALA A 77 -24.64 -13.61 -15.24
CA ALA A 77 -25.38 -12.98 -14.17
C ALA A 77 -24.43 -12.35 -13.15
N GLY A 78 -24.74 -11.12 -12.77
CA GLY A 78 -23.96 -10.32 -11.84
C GLY A 78 -22.64 -9.82 -12.42
N ARG A 79 -22.34 -10.03 -13.71
CA ARG A 79 -21.14 -9.47 -14.33
C ARG A 79 -21.28 -7.98 -14.63
N VAL A 80 -20.17 -7.27 -14.49
CA VAL A 80 -19.99 -5.88 -14.91
C VAL A 80 -20.10 -5.81 -16.43
N ARG A 81 -21.06 -5.03 -16.94
CA ARG A 81 -21.39 -4.96 -18.38
C ARG A 81 -20.43 -4.10 -19.21
N ALA A 82 -19.73 -3.17 -18.56
CA ALA A 82 -18.70 -2.31 -19.17
C ALA A 82 -17.58 -2.04 -18.14
N PRO A 83 -16.30 -1.99 -18.53
CA PRO A 83 -15.20 -1.72 -17.60
C PRO A 83 -15.46 -0.39 -16.87
N ARG A 84 -15.34 -0.43 -15.54
CA ARG A 84 -15.57 0.72 -14.67
C ARG A 84 -14.39 1.68 -14.75
N ARG A 85 -14.66 2.96 -14.95
CA ARG A 85 -13.65 4.03 -14.85
C ARG A 85 -13.26 4.33 -13.41
N LEU A 86 -14.14 4.04 -12.44
CA LEU A 86 -13.82 4.13 -11.01
C LEU A 86 -13.34 2.74 -10.51
N PRO A 87 -12.02 2.54 -10.35
CA PRO A 87 -11.46 1.22 -10.03
C PRO A 87 -11.81 0.78 -8.60
N SER A 88 -12.13 -0.50 -8.47
CA SER A 88 -12.16 -1.22 -7.19
C SER A 88 -10.75 -1.72 -6.86
N PRO A 89 -10.34 -1.81 -5.58
CA PRO A 89 -11.14 -1.55 -4.36
C PRO A 89 -11.14 -0.09 -3.91
N TYR A 90 -10.41 0.80 -4.58
CA TYR A 90 -10.29 2.20 -4.17
C TYR A 90 -11.65 2.88 -4.06
N PHE A 91 -12.44 2.88 -5.14
CA PHE A 91 -13.81 3.38 -5.10
C PHE A 91 -14.80 2.27 -4.79
N THR A 92 -15.40 2.33 -3.60
CA THR A 92 -16.59 1.53 -3.31
C THR A 92 -17.74 2.08 -4.15
N SER A 93 -18.31 1.24 -5.02
CA SER A 93 -19.41 1.64 -5.92
C SER A 93 -20.58 2.28 -5.17
N ARG A 94 -21.17 3.31 -5.79
CA ARG A 94 -22.40 3.97 -5.36
C ARG A 94 -23.39 4.03 -6.51
N THR A 95 -24.66 4.06 -6.15
CA THR A 95 -25.75 4.13 -7.11
C THR A 95 -26.17 5.59 -7.27
N PRO A 96 -26.03 6.18 -8.46
CA PRO A 96 -26.53 7.52 -8.71
C PRO A 96 -28.06 7.56 -8.68
N HIS A 97 -28.63 8.69 -8.29
CA HIS A 97 -30.08 8.86 -8.13
C HIS A 97 -30.58 10.09 -8.88
N ALA A 98 -31.69 9.94 -9.60
CA ALA A 98 -32.39 11.02 -10.28
C ALA A 98 -33.84 11.10 -9.77
N PHE A 99 -34.46 12.27 -9.87
CA PHE A 99 -35.85 12.44 -9.46
C PHE A 99 -36.79 11.89 -10.54
N CYS A 100 -37.63 10.93 -10.15
CA CYS A 100 -38.63 10.34 -11.04
C CYS A 100 -39.94 11.11 -10.91
N ALA A 101 -40.22 12.03 -11.84
CA ALA A 101 -41.43 12.86 -11.81
C ALA A 101 -42.73 12.04 -11.77
N SER A 102 -42.77 10.88 -12.44
CA SER A 102 -43.95 9.99 -12.44
C SER A 102 -44.20 9.29 -11.11
N ARG A 103 -43.15 9.06 -10.31
CA ARG A 103 -43.22 8.45 -8.97
C ARG A 103 -43.24 9.49 -7.85
N GLY A 104 -42.86 10.74 -8.13
CA GLY A 104 -42.70 11.79 -7.14
C GLY A 104 -41.56 11.53 -6.15
N THR A 105 -40.59 10.68 -6.50
CA THR A 105 -39.51 10.24 -5.59
C THR A 105 -38.18 10.16 -6.32
N TRP A 106 -37.09 10.32 -5.57
CA TRP A 106 -35.74 9.98 -6.02
C TRP A 106 -35.62 8.46 -6.22
N ALA A 107 -35.04 8.05 -7.35
CA ALA A 107 -34.88 6.65 -7.71
C ALA A 107 -33.47 6.40 -8.28
N PRO A 108 -32.93 5.18 -8.13
CA PRO A 108 -31.72 4.75 -8.82
C PRO A 108 -31.80 5.01 -10.32
N VAL A 109 -30.71 5.50 -10.91
CA VAL A 109 -30.55 5.52 -12.37
C VAL A 109 -30.27 4.09 -12.84
N GLU A 110 -31.20 3.47 -13.56
CA GLU A 110 -31.03 2.12 -14.09
C GLU A 110 -30.14 2.16 -15.34
N GLY A 111 -29.08 1.33 -15.36
CA GLY A 111 -28.19 1.19 -16.51
C GLY A 111 -28.94 0.55 -17.67
N ASP A 112 -29.06 1.31 -18.77
CA ASP A 112 -29.81 1.01 -20.00
C ASP A 112 -31.33 1.24 -19.87
N VAL A 113 -31.82 2.46 -20.17
CA VAL A 113 -33.08 2.84 -20.86
C VAL A 113 -33.55 4.27 -20.46
N GLU A 114 -33.53 5.18 -21.44
CA GLU A 114 -34.50 6.27 -21.71
C GLU A 114 -35.25 6.96 -20.54
N ALA A 115 -34.55 7.38 -19.49
CA ALA A 115 -35.09 8.35 -18.53
C ALA A 115 -34.03 9.41 -18.22
N HIS A 116 -33.52 10.06 -19.26
CA HIS A 116 -32.62 11.20 -19.10
C HIS A 116 -33.39 12.48 -19.41
N PRO A 117 -33.27 13.53 -18.59
CA PRO A 117 -33.70 14.85 -19.03
C PRO A 117 -32.95 15.17 -20.33
N GLU A 118 -33.70 15.62 -21.35
CA GLU A 118 -33.13 16.13 -22.60
C GLU A 118 -32.00 17.13 -22.31
N PRO A 119 -30.97 17.28 -23.15
CA PRO A 119 -29.98 18.34 -22.97
C PRO A 119 -30.66 19.71 -22.99
N ILE A 120 -30.71 20.40 -21.84
CA ILE A 120 -31.43 21.68 -21.69
C ILE A 120 -30.41 22.82 -21.64
N GLY A 121 -30.69 23.88 -22.42
CA GLY A 121 -30.00 25.16 -22.35
C GLY A 121 -30.10 25.85 -20.97
N PRO A 122 -29.55 27.06 -20.83
CA PRO A 122 -29.38 27.73 -19.54
C PRO A 122 -30.69 27.86 -18.74
N LEU A 123 -30.59 27.74 -17.41
CA LEU A 123 -31.74 27.85 -16.50
C LEU A 123 -32.42 29.23 -16.65
N ALA A 124 -33.62 29.27 -17.23
CA ALA A 124 -34.37 30.53 -17.39
C ALA A 124 -34.91 31.02 -16.02
N GLY A 125 -34.37 32.14 -15.52
CA GLY A 125 -34.85 32.85 -14.31
C GLY A 125 -34.42 34.33 -14.31
N PRO A 126 -35.10 35.21 -13.54
CA PRO A 126 -35.03 36.66 -13.73
C PRO A 126 -33.64 37.23 -13.40
N SER A 127 -33.10 38.00 -14.34
CA SER A 127 -31.84 38.72 -14.21
C SER A 127 -31.88 39.66 -12.99
N VAL A 128 -30.92 39.53 -12.08
CA VAL A 128 -30.65 40.55 -11.07
C VAL A 128 -29.45 41.34 -11.56
N ASP A 129 -29.70 42.49 -12.16
CA ASP A 129 -28.69 43.45 -12.62
C ASP A 129 -27.96 44.05 -11.41
N VAL A 130 -26.86 43.44 -10.96
CA VAL A 130 -25.78 44.16 -10.27
C VAL A 130 -24.46 43.44 -10.62
N LEU A 131 -23.45 44.21 -11.04
CA LEU A 131 -22.09 43.80 -11.47
C LEU A 131 -21.91 43.56 -12.98
N ALA A 132 -22.22 44.57 -13.80
CA ALA A 132 -21.73 44.66 -15.17
C ALA A 132 -21.29 46.10 -15.50
N GLU A 133 -20.04 46.45 -15.22
CA GLU A 133 -19.32 47.51 -15.96
C GLU A 133 -17.85 47.12 -16.16
N ALA A 134 -17.58 46.43 -17.26
CA ALA A 134 -16.41 46.58 -18.12
C ALA A 134 -16.60 45.66 -19.35
N SER A 135 -17.19 46.23 -20.40
CA SER A 135 -17.74 45.52 -21.55
C SER A 135 -16.67 44.96 -22.49
N GLY A 136 -16.96 43.76 -23.03
CA GLY A 136 -16.36 43.21 -24.23
C GLY A 136 -17.23 42.09 -24.82
N GLY A 137 -18.37 42.47 -25.42
CA GLY A 137 -19.26 41.70 -26.31
C GLY A 137 -19.39 40.17 -26.15
N LEU A 138 -20.55 39.69 -25.67
CA LEU A 138 -20.93 38.28 -25.79
C LEU A 138 -21.33 37.94 -27.24
N PRO A 139 -20.79 36.88 -27.86
CA PRO A 139 -21.45 36.20 -28.94
C PRO A 139 -22.49 35.22 -28.37
N THR A 140 -23.75 35.43 -28.76
CA THR A 140 -24.83 34.44 -28.61
C THR A 140 -24.55 33.26 -29.53
N GLY A 141 -23.94 32.21 -28.99
CA GLY A 141 -23.79 30.91 -29.64
C GLY A 141 -23.73 29.85 -28.56
N THR A 142 -24.62 28.85 -28.65
CA THR A 142 -24.52 27.59 -27.89
C THR A 142 -23.14 27.00 -28.12
N SER A 143 -22.24 27.16 -27.15
CA SER A 143 -20.85 26.74 -27.30
C SER A 143 -20.75 25.25 -26.98
N SER A 144 -20.75 24.42 -28.02
CA SER A 144 -20.27 23.04 -27.92
C SER A 144 -18.84 23.04 -27.36
N GLY A 145 -18.56 22.12 -26.44
CA GLY A 145 -17.25 21.88 -25.85
C GLY A 145 -16.94 22.65 -24.56
N LEU A 146 -17.95 23.16 -23.83
CA LEU A 146 -17.76 23.73 -22.48
C LEU A 146 -18.25 22.79 -21.37
N LEU A 147 -17.47 22.71 -20.29
CA LEU A 147 -17.83 22.03 -19.04
C LEU A 147 -17.66 23.01 -17.88
N SER A 148 -18.73 23.27 -17.15
CA SER A 148 -18.74 24.17 -15.99
C SER A 148 -18.84 23.39 -14.68
N VAL A 149 -17.93 23.66 -13.75
CA VAL A 149 -17.89 22.99 -12.45
C VAL A 149 -17.83 24.00 -11.32
N VAL A 150 -18.49 23.68 -10.21
CA VAL A 150 -18.49 24.49 -8.98
C VAL A 150 -18.04 23.65 -7.81
N THR A 151 -17.15 24.20 -6.98
CA THR A 151 -16.88 23.69 -5.64
C THR A 151 -17.22 24.71 -4.57
N TRP A 152 -17.82 24.27 -3.46
CA TRP A 152 -18.15 25.15 -2.35
C TRP A 152 -18.18 24.39 -1.01
N ASN A 153 -17.35 24.82 -0.05
CA ASN A 153 -17.51 24.44 1.36
C ASN A 153 -18.72 25.18 1.95
N THR A 154 -19.69 24.42 2.47
CA THR A 154 -21.03 24.91 2.84
C THR A 154 -21.24 25.14 4.33
N LEU A 155 -20.16 25.04 5.13
CA LEU A 155 -20.09 25.27 6.58
C LEU A 155 -20.80 24.23 7.46
N TRP A 156 -20.08 23.68 8.45
CA TRP A 156 -20.55 22.66 9.40
C TRP A 156 -21.13 23.27 10.70
N ASP A 157 -22.43 23.10 10.91
CA ASP A 157 -23.26 23.74 11.97
C ASP A 157 -23.14 23.09 13.37
N ARG A 158 -22.14 22.24 13.64
CA ARG A 158 -22.17 21.35 14.84
C ARG A 158 -21.76 22.00 16.15
N TYR A 159 -21.10 23.17 16.12
CA TYR A 159 -20.47 23.73 17.32
C TYR A 159 -20.99 25.12 17.74
N ASP A 160 -21.59 25.91 16.83
CA ASP A 160 -21.97 27.32 17.08
C ASP A 160 -23.24 27.75 16.31
N SER A 161 -24.27 26.91 16.24
CA SER A 161 -25.47 27.17 15.42
C SER A 161 -26.18 28.48 15.73
N ASP A 162 -26.15 28.93 16.99
CA ASP A 162 -26.71 30.22 17.44
C ASP A 162 -25.92 31.45 16.94
N ARG A 163 -24.71 31.26 16.39
CA ARG A 163 -23.81 32.32 15.90
C ARG A 163 -23.62 32.32 14.38
N ILE A 164 -24.07 31.25 13.72
CA ILE A 164 -23.82 30.98 12.30
C ILE A 164 -25.00 31.36 11.39
N ASP A 165 -26.20 31.65 11.94
CA ASP A 165 -27.42 31.98 11.17
C ASP A 165 -27.67 31.03 9.98
N THR A 166 -27.41 29.73 10.16
CA THR A 166 -27.46 28.70 9.10
C THR A 166 -28.78 28.70 8.33
N ALA A 167 -29.89 28.92 9.03
CA ALA A 167 -31.23 29.00 8.43
C ALA A 167 -31.41 30.16 7.43
N ARG A 168 -30.68 31.28 7.61
CA ARG A 168 -30.70 32.42 6.67
C ARG A 168 -29.77 32.20 5.48
N ARG A 169 -28.68 31.45 5.67
CA ARG A 169 -27.65 31.20 4.65
C ARG A 169 -28.04 30.12 3.64
N ARG A 170 -28.71 29.05 4.07
CA ARG A 170 -29.10 27.94 3.17
C ARG A 170 -29.92 28.38 1.95
N PRO A 171 -30.95 29.24 2.07
CA PRO A 171 -31.66 29.76 0.89
C PRO A 171 -30.76 30.57 -0.06
N LEU A 172 -29.80 31.34 0.49
CA LEU A 172 -28.83 32.10 -0.32
C LEU A 172 -27.89 31.15 -1.07
N LEU A 173 -27.43 30.07 -0.42
CA LEU A 173 -26.62 29.04 -1.07
C LEU A 173 -27.38 28.35 -2.21
N LEU A 174 -28.64 27.96 -1.99
CA LEU A 174 -29.48 27.34 -3.02
C LEU A 174 -29.65 28.26 -4.24
N GLU A 175 -29.87 29.56 -4.00
CA GLU A 175 -30.02 30.54 -5.07
C GLU A 175 -28.69 30.80 -5.80
N ALA A 176 -27.58 30.88 -5.06
CA ALA A 176 -26.25 31.06 -5.65
C ALA A 176 -25.85 29.86 -6.50
N LEU A 177 -26.12 28.62 -6.06
CA LEU A 177 -25.90 27.41 -6.85
C LEU A 177 -26.79 27.36 -8.09
N ARG A 178 -28.06 27.76 -7.97
CA ARG A 178 -28.98 27.88 -9.11
C ARG A 178 -28.47 28.90 -10.13
N ALA A 179 -28.03 30.07 -9.67
CA ALA A 179 -27.53 31.14 -10.52
C ALA A 179 -26.16 30.83 -11.15
N ALA A 180 -25.33 30.03 -10.47
CA ALA A 180 -24.05 29.55 -11.01
C ALA A 180 -24.23 28.62 -12.21
N ASP A 181 -25.40 27.98 -12.34
CA ASP A 181 -25.84 27.21 -13.51
C ASP A 181 -24.78 26.21 -14.00
N ALA A 182 -24.14 25.50 -13.07
CA ALA A 182 -23.01 24.63 -13.33
C ALA A 182 -23.43 23.25 -13.85
N ASP A 183 -22.58 22.57 -14.62
CA ASP A 183 -22.83 21.20 -15.06
C ASP A 183 -22.60 20.19 -13.94
N VAL A 184 -21.58 20.43 -13.11
CA VAL A 184 -21.29 19.63 -11.92
C VAL A 184 -21.09 20.52 -10.71
N VAL A 185 -21.80 20.22 -9.63
CA VAL A 185 -21.72 20.88 -8.33
C VAL A 185 -21.11 19.93 -7.31
N ALA A 186 -20.02 20.36 -6.69
CA ALA A 186 -19.27 19.63 -5.68
C ALA A 186 -19.33 20.40 -4.34
N LEU A 187 -19.98 19.83 -3.33
CA LEU A 187 -20.14 20.48 -2.03
C LEU A 187 -19.33 19.76 -0.95
N GLN A 188 -18.74 20.54 -0.05
CA GLN A 188 -18.08 20.07 1.17
C GLN A 188 -18.85 20.54 2.40
N GLU A 189 -18.70 19.80 3.50
CA GLU A 189 -19.46 20.01 4.75
C GLU A 189 -20.99 19.98 4.56
N ALA A 190 -21.46 19.27 3.54
CA ALA A 190 -22.87 19.15 3.24
C ALA A 190 -23.59 18.35 4.35
N GLU A 191 -24.57 18.98 4.98
CA GLU A 191 -25.37 18.32 6.00
C GLU A 191 -26.64 17.66 5.45
N PRO A 192 -27.21 16.64 6.14
CA PRO A 192 -28.48 16.03 5.75
C PRO A 192 -29.64 17.02 5.58
N SER A 193 -29.62 18.12 6.34
CA SER A 193 -30.65 19.16 6.25
C SER A 193 -30.46 20.10 5.05
N LEU A 194 -29.22 20.34 4.60
CA LEU A 194 -28.95 21.00 3.32
C LEU A 194 -29.34 20.08 2.15
N LEU A 195 -28.99 18.79 2.25
CA LEU A 195 -29.40 17.78 1.28
C LEU A 195 -30.93 17.76 1.12
N ALA A 196 -31.70 17.78 2.22
CA ALA A 196 -33.15 17.83 2.17
C ALA A 196 -33.69 19.04 1.37
N LEU A 197 -33.11 20.23 1.56
CA LEU A 197 -33.49 21.43 0.80
C LEU A 197 -33.15 21.29 -0.70
N LEU A 198 -31.98 20.76 -1.03
CA LEU A 198 -31.59 20.51 -2.43
C LEU A 198 -32.52 19.48 -3.08
N LEU A 199 -32.88 18.40 -2.37
CA LEU A 199 -33.82 17.38 -2.84
C LEU A 199 -35.25 17.91 -3.02
N GLU A 200 -35.59 19.07 -2.46
CA GLU A 200 -36.85 19.78 -2.62
C GLU A 200 -36.84 20.85 -3.71
N ALA A 201 -35.66 21.36 -4.08
CA ALA A 201 -35.51 22.40 -5.07
C ALA A 201 -35.94 21.93 -6.47
N PRO A 202 -36.86 22.64 -7.16
CA PRO A 202 -37.35 22.24 -8.48
C PRO A 202 -36.22 22.08 -9.51
N TRP A 203 -35.28 23.02 -9.56
CA TRP A 203 -34.16 22.98 -10.51
C TRP A 203 -33.22 21.79 -10.28
N VAL A 204 -33.09 21.30 -9.04
CA VAL A 204 -32.32 20.08 -8.73
C VAL A 204 -33.10 18.85 -9.19
N ARG A 205 -34.39 18.76 -8.86
CA ARG A 205 -35.25 17.63 -9.27
C ARG A 205 -35.35 17.50 -10.79
N GLU A 206 -35.42 18.63 -11.49
CA GLU A 206 -35.64 18.65 -12.93
C GLU A 206 -34.36 18.39 -13.72
N HIS A 207 -33.19 18.76 -13.18
CA HIS A 207 -31.97 18.81 -13.98
C HIS A 207 -30.77 18.06 -13.41
N TYR A 208 -30.79 17.60 -12.15
CA TYR A 208 -29.60 17.03 -11.52
C TYR A 208 -29.77 15.58 -11.07
N THR A 209 -28.70 14.83 -11.29
CA THR A 209 -28.46 13.49 -10.74
C THR A 209 -27.51 13.58 -9.56
N LEU A 210 -27.82 12.90 -8.45
CA LEU A 210 -26.92 12.78 -7.29
C LEU A 210 -25.96 11.61 -7.47
N GLY A 211 -24.69 11.81 -7.08
CA GLY A 211 -23.67 10.76 -7.04
C GLY A 211 -23.80 9.76 -5.88
N THR A 212 -24.86 9.84 -5.07
CA THR A 212 -25.09 8.96 -3.92
C THR A 212 -26.58 8.71 -3.70
N ASP A 213 -26.91 7.76 -2.81
CA ASP A 213 -28.27 7.51 -2.34
C ASP A 213 -28.71 8.63 -1.38
N PRO A 214 -29.76 9.41 -1.72
CA PRO A 214 -30.27 10.48 -0.87
C PRO A 214 -30.85 9.99 0.46
N GLY A 215 -31.24 8.72 0.57
CA GLY A 215 -31.64 8.07 1.82
C GLY A 215 -30.50 7.37 2.57
N GLY A 216 -29.29 7.40 2.01
CA GLY A 216 -28.09 6.78 2.55
C GLY A 216 -27.44 7.59 3.68
N ARG A 217 -26.26 7.12 4.13
CA ARG A 217 -25.47 7.80 5.17
C ARG A 217 -24.24 8.52 4.67
N ASP A 218 -23.86 8.39 3.40
CA ASP A 218 -22.59 8.95 2.89
C ASP A 218 -22.45 10.45 3.19
N VAL A 219 -23.49 11.25 2.89
CA VAL A 219 -23.49 12.71 3.18
C VAL A 219 -23.38 12.98 4.68
N ALA A 220 -24.10 12.21 5.51
CA ALA A 220 -24.03 12.37 6.97
C ALA A 220 -22.67 11.96 7.55
N ASP A 221 -22.02 10.97 6.95
CA ASP A 221 -20.79 10.37 7.44
C ASP A 221 -19.54 11.18 7.04
N CYS A 222 -19.51 11.73 5.81
CA CYS A 222 -18.34 12.42 5.27
C CYS A 222 -18.57 13.87 4.78
N GLY A 223 -19.83 14.33 4.66
CA GLY A 223 -20.14 15.70 4.27
C GLY A 223 -19.84 16.06 2.80
N LEU A 224 -19.69 15.07 1.93
CA LEU A 224 -19.43 15.29 0.50
C LEU A 224 -20.68 15.04 -0.34
N LEU A 225 -20.96 15.94 -1.29
CA LEU A 225 -22.08 15.78 -2.22
C LEU A 225 -21.68 16.21 -3.64
N LEU A 226 -21.96 15.35 -4.61
CA LEU A 226 -21.82 15.62 -6.05
C LEU A 226 -23.20 15.60 -6.70
N LEU A 227 -23.51 16.66 -7.45
CA LEU A 227 -24.68 16.74 -8.32
C LEU A 227 -24.20 17.00 -9.76
N SER A 228 -24.78 16.31 -10.73
CA SER A 228 -24.45 16.50 -12.15
C SER A 228 -25.70 16.66 -13.00
N ARG A 229 -25.68 17.63 -13.92
CA ARG A 229 -26.64 17.74 -15.03
C ARG A 229 -26.33 16.79 -16.16
N LEU A 230 -25.05 16.49 -16.34
CA LEU A 230 -24.59 15.51 -17.31
C LEU A 230 -24.95 14.10 -16.84
N PRO A 231 -25.20 13.16 -17.76
CA PRO A 231 -25.49 11.77 -17.41
C PRO A 231 -24.38 11.16 -16.55
N VAL A 232 -24.74 10.63 -15.38
CA VAL A 232 -23.80 9.96 -14.47
C VAL A 232 -23.77 8.48 -14.81
N ARG A 233 -22.64 8.02 -15.34
CA ARG A 233 -22.41 6.61 -15.70
C ARG A 233 -22.01 5.77 -14.49
N GLU A 234 -21.17 6.32 -13.62
CA GLU A 234 -20.65 5.64 -12.44
C GLU A 234 -20.58 6.61 -11.26
N ALA A 235 -20.76 6.08 -10.06
CA ALA A 235 -20.45 6.80 -8.82
C ALA A 235 -19.65 5.91 -7.86
N GLY A 236 -18.85 6.53 -7.02
CA GLY A 236 -18.00 5.83 -6.06
C GLY A 236 -17.59 6.70 -4.88
N LEU A 237 -17.24 6.04 -3.78
CA LEU A 237 -16.73 6.68 -2.57
C LEU A 237 -15.50 5.92 -2.08
N HIS A 238 -14.43 6.66 -1.77
CA HIS A 238 -13.27 6.19 -1.02
C HIS A 238 -13.21 6.90 0.32
N ALA A 239 -12.97 6.17 1.42
CA ALA A 239 -12.84 6.77 2.75
C ALA A 239 -11.36 6.99 3.08
N LEU A 240 -10.98 8.25 3.32
CA LEU A 240 -9.65 8.67 3.79
C LEU A 240 -9.53 8.59 5.32
N GLY A 241 -10.67 8.55 6.02
CA GLY A 241 -10.75 8.47 7.48
C GLY A 241 -12.21 8.40 7.95
N PRO A 242 -12.48 8.59 9.26
CA PRO A 242 -13.83 8.48 9.81
C PRO A 242 -14.85 9.46 9.20
N HIS A 243 -14.38 10.65 8.82
CA HIS A 243 -15.21 11.75 8.28
C HIS A 243 -14.62 12.37 7.01
N LYS A 244 -13.57 11.75 6.46
CA LYS A 244 -12.79 12.28 5.33
C LYS A 244 -12.86 11.27 4.20
N ALA A 245 -13.11 11.74 2.99
CA ALA A 245 -13.39 10.88 1.86
C ALA A 245 -13.05 11.56 0.53
N VAL A 246 -13.13 10.77 -0.54
CA VAL A 246 -13.23 11.21 -1.92
C VAL A 246 -14.51 10.62 -2.49
N ALA A 247 -15.46 11.46 -2.87
CA ALA A 247 -16.60 11.03 -3.67
C ALA A 247 -16.32 11.33 -5.13
N ALA A 248 -16.64 10.43 -6.04
CA ALA A 248 -16.41 10.60 -7.46
C ALA A 248 -17.61 10.16 -8.29
N VAL A 249 -17.85 10.87 -9.39
CA VAL A 249 -18.78 10.50 -10.45
C VAL A 249 -18.06 10.50 -11.79
N VAL A 250 -18.49 9.63 -12.70
CA VAL A 250 -18.09 9.64 -14.10
C VAL A 250 -19.26 10.20 -14.88
N VAL A 251 -19.06 11.37 -15.48
CA VAL A 251 -20.09 12.07 -16.26
C VAL A 251 -19.81 11.96 -17.74
N GLU A 252 -20.85 11.80 -18.55
CA GLU A 252 -20.72 11.79 -20.02
C GLU A 252 -20.67 13.23 -20.54
N GLY A 253 -19.48 13.70 -20.91
CA GLY A 253 -19.27 14.96 -21.62
C GLY A 253 -19.34 14.78 -23.14
N GLU A 254 -19.33 15.88 -23.89
CA GLU A 254 -19.46 15.84 -25.36
C GLU A 254 -18.32 15.09 -26.07
N GLU A 255 -17.08 15.21 -25.56
CA GLU A 255 -15.89 14.50 -26.08
C GLU A 255 -15.65 13.13 -25.41
N GLY A 256 -16.55 12.72 -24.52
CA GLY A 256 -16.48 11.47 -23.78
C GLY A 256 -16.51 11.62 -22.25
N PRO A 257 -16.29 10.51 -21.52
CA PRO A 257 -16.48 10.50 -20.08
C PRO A 257 -15.37 11.27 -19.35
N VAL A 258 -15.77 12.10 -18.39
CA VAL A 258 -14.87 12.84 -17.49
C VAL A 258 -15.13 12.38 -16.05
N THR A 259 -14.07 12.07 -15.31
CA THR A 259 -14.20 11.76 -13.89
C THR A 259 -14.15 13.06 -13.08
N VAL A 260 -15.19 13.31 -12.29
CA VAL A 260 -15.27 14.46 -11.39
C VAL A 260 -15.32 13.96 -9.95
N ALA A 261 -14.31 14.33 -9.17
CA ALA A 261 -14.18 13.95 -7.78
C ALA A 261 -14.24 15.18 -6.86
N VAL A 262 -14.75 14.98 -5.66
CA VAL A 262 -14.78 15.97 -4.59
C VAL A 262 -14.08 15.43 -3.34
N THR A 263 -13.31 16.28 -2.66
CA THR A 263 -12.73 15.97 -1.36
C THR A 263 -12.84 17.15 -0.40
N HIS A 264 -12.63 16.88 0.89
CA HIS A 264 -12.51 17.89 1.92
C HIS A 264 -11.44 17.41 2.91
N LEU A 265 -10.24 18.00 2.84
CA LEU A 265 -9.09 17.55 3.62
C LEU A 265 -9.13 18.02 5.07
N SER A 266 -8.28 17.47 5.91
CA SER A 266 -8.16 17.84 7.33
C SER A 266 -7.77 19.32 7.51
N SER A 267 -8.56 20.08 8.27
CA SER A 267 -8.25 21.48 8.59
C SER A 267 -7.16 21.63 9.65
N ASP A 268 -6.62 22.83 9.78
CA ASP A 268 -5.62 23.16 10.81
C ASP A 268 -6.15 23.09 12.26
N HIS A 269 -7.48 22.98 12.43
CA HIS A 269 -8.10 22.66 13.73
C HIS A 269 -7.89 21.21 14.15
N SER A 270 -7.56 20.33 13.21
CA SER A 270 -7.28 18.93 13.50
C SER A 270 -5.90 18.79 14.14
N PRO A 271 -5.74 17.94 15.18
CA PRO A 271 -4.41 17.60 15.70
C PRO A 271 -3.54 17.05 14.57
N ASN A 272 -2.38 17.68 14.33
CA ASN A 272 -1.47 17.39 13.21
C ASN A 272 -2.15 17.55 11.82
N GLY A 273 -2.95 18.60 11.63
CA GLY A 273 -3.70 18.86 10.40
C GLY A 273 -2.85 18.77 9.12
N ALA A 274 -1.68 19.42 9.08
CA ALA A 274 -0.78 19.38 7.93
C ALA A 274 -0.30 17.96 7.58
N ASP A 275 0.14 17.17 8.57
CA ASP A 275 0.58 15.78 8.34
C ASP A 275 -0.58 14.89 7.86
N ARG A 276 -1.79 15.12 8.39
CA ARG A 276 -3.01 14.43 7.94
C ARG A 276 -3.33 14.77 6.49
N ARG A 277 -3.27 16.05 6.11
CA ARG A 277 -3.47 16.48 4.72
C ARG A 277 -2.46 15.85 3.77
N ASP A 278 -1.19 15.79 4.13
CA ASP A 278 -0.17 15.17 3.28
C ASP A 278 -0.44 13.66 3.07
N ALA A 279 -0.87 12.95 4.12
CA ALA A 279 -1.27 11.56 4.04
C ALA A 279 -2.55 11.36 3.19
N GLU A 280 -3.54 12.23 3.36
CA GLU A 280 -4.78 12.25 2.57
C GLU A 280 -4.47 12.53 1.09
N LEU A 281 -3.67 13.55 0.76
CA LEU A 281 -3.23 13.86 -0.61
C LEU A 281 -2.48 12.68 -1.25
N THR A 282 -1.63 11.99 -0.49
CA THR A 282 -0.92 10.80 -0.97
C THR A 282 -1.86 9.63 -1.27
N ASP A 283 -2.89 9.44 -0.45
CA ASP A 283 -3.94 8.44 -0.69
C ASP A 283 -4.74 8.78 -1.96
N ILE A 284 -5.14 10.05 -2.10
CA ILE A 284 -5.84 10.55 -3.29
C ILE A 284 -4.98 10.36 -4.55
N ALA A 285 -3.69 10.71 -4.51
CA ALA A 285 -2.77 10.53 -5.63
C ALA A 285 -2.72 9.05 -6.07
N THR A 286 -2.68 8.13 -5.11
CA THR A 286 -2.64 6.69 -5.37
C THR A 286 -3.90 6.20 -6.07
N GLY A 287 -5.07 6.61 -5.59
CA GLY A 287 -6.34 6.21 -6.21
C GLY A 287 -6.58 6.82 -7.57
N LEU A 288 -6.30 8.11 -7.72
CA LEU A 288 -6.51 8.82 -8.98
C LEU A 288 -5.50 8.42 -10.06
N ALA A 289 -4.34 7.86 -9.71
CA ALA A 289 -3.39 7.31 -10.69
C ALA A 289 -3.96 6.12 -11.47
N ALA A 290 -4.90 5.37 -10.88
CA ALA A 290 -5.57 4.23 -11.52
C ALA A 290 -6.84 4.62 -12.30
N VAL A 291 -7.26 5.90 -12.26
CA VAL A 291 -8.41 6.41 -13.01
C VAL A 291 -7.95 6.84 -14.40
N GLU A 292 -8.38 6.10 -15.42
CA GLU A 292 -8.07 6.41 -16.82
C GLU A 292 -8.82 7.66 -17.32
N GLY A 293 -8.15 8.41 -18.20
CA GLY A 293 -8.71 9.60 -18.84
C GLY A 293 -8.68 10.86 -17.98
N ASP A 294 -9.52 11.82 -18.35
CA ASP A 294 -9.57 13.15 -17.74
C ASP A 294 -10.17 13.10 -16.33
N VAL A 295 -9.49 13.76 -15.38
CA VAL A 295 -9.91 13.86 -13.98
C VAL A 295 -9.93 15.31 -13.52
N LEU A 296 -11.06 15.71 -12.94
CA LEU A 296 -11.23 16.95 -12.19
C LEU A 296 -11.35 16.59 -10.71
N LEU A 297 -10.46 17.11 -9.87
CA LEU A 297 -10.56 17.00 -8.42
C LEU A 297 -10.89 18.38 -7.84
N LEU A 298 -12.03 18.45 -7.18
CA LEU A 298 -12.59 19.66 -6.60
C LEU A 298 -12.61 19.57 -5.09
N GLY A 299 -12.55 20.71 -4.41
CA GLY A 299 -12.88 20.75 -3.00
C GLY A 299 -12.04 21.70 -2.18
N ASP A 300 -12.24 21.60 -0.88
CA ASP A 300 -11.47 22.30 0.14
C ASP A 300 -10.28 21.44 0.56
N PHE A 301 -9.09 21.87 0.13
CA PHE A 301 -7.84 21.19 0.44
C PHE A 301 -7.27 21.61 1.80
N ASN A 302 -7.85 22.61 2.46
CA ASN A 302 -7.33 23.16 3.70
C ASN A 302 -5.83 23.51 3.65
N ASP A 303 -5.31 23.80 2.45
CA ASP A 303 -3.91 24.13 2.20
C ASP A 303 -3.79 25.34 1.26
N GLY A 304 -3.17 26.41 1.77
CA GLY A 304 -2.94 27.66 1.05
C GLY A 304 -1.71 27.66 0.12
N GLY A 305 -0.86 26.65 0.23
CA GLY A 305 0.36 26.49 -0.56
C GLY A 305 0.09 25.79 -1.90
N ASP A 306 1.17 25.31 -2.51
CA ASP A 306 1.12 24.63 -3.81
C ASP A 306 1.21 23.08 -3.67
N ALA A 307 1.29 22.59 -2.44
CA ALA A 307 1.42 21.17 -2.11
C ALA A 307 0.31 20.29 -2.71
N PRO A 308 -0.99 20.67 -2.71
CA PRO A 308 -2.03 19.83 -3.30
C PRO A 308 -1.77 19.48 -4.77
N GLN A 309 -1.51 20.49 -5.59
CA GLN A 309 -1.30 20.29 -7.03
C GLN A 309 0.03 19.59 -7.34
N GLU A 310 1.08 19.86 -6.56
CA GLU A 310 2.39 19.21 -6.72
C GLU A 310 2.33 17.72 -6.34
N ARG A 311 1.70 17.39 -5.21
CA ARG A 311 1.56 16.00 -4.73
C ARG A 311 0.70 15.16 -5.67
N LEU A 312 -0.36 15.75 -6.22
CA LEU A 312 -1.29 15.05 -7.12
C LEU A 312 -0.83 15.03 -8.57
N GLY A 313 0.19 15.82 -8.94
CA GLY A 313 0.63 15.98 -10.33
C GLY A 313 -0.48 16.54 -11.23
N MET A 314 -1.31 17.43 -10.69
CA MET A 314 -2.46 18.03 -11.38
C MET A 314 -2.24 19.54 -11.55
N ALA A 315 -2.85 20.15 -12.57
CA ALA A 315 -2.77 21.60 -12.75
C ALA A 315 -3.87 22.31 -11.95
N ASP A 316 -3.53 23.39 -11.23
CA ASP A 316 -4.53 24.26 -10.58
C ASP A 316 -5.20 25.17 -11.62
N ALA A 317 -6.50 24.99 -11.83
CA ALA A 317 -7.27 25.76 -12.81
C ALA A 317 -7.27 27.27 -12.54
N TRP A 318 -7.29 27.69 -11.27
CA TRP A 318 -7.25 29.11 -10.93
C TRP A 318 -5.93 29.72 -11.38
N THR A 319 -4.83 29.07 -11.02
CA THR A 319 -3.48 29.47 -11.42
C THR A 319 -3.30 29.46 -12.94
N GLY A 320 -3.88 28.48 -13.64
CA GLY A 320 -3.86 28.42 -15.10
C GLY A 320 -4.58 29.59 -15.79
N VAL A 321 -5.71 30.05 -15.24
CA VAL A 321 -6.51 31.15 -15.83
C VAL A 321 -6.03 32.53 -15.39
N ARG A 322 -5.74 32.71 -14.09
CA ARG A 322 -5.43 34.01 -13.47
C ARG A 322 -3.93 34.29 -13.38
N GLY A 323 -3.10 33.26 -13.56
CA GLY A 323 -1.65 33.33 -13.42
C GLY A 323 -1.16 33.09 -11.99
N ALA A 324 0.08 32.62 -11.85
CA ALA A 324 0.65 32.24 -10.55
C ALA A 324 0.80 33.40 -9.55
N ALA A 325 0.83 34.65 -10.00
CA ALA A 325 0.89 35.81 -9.13
C ALA A 325 -0.46 36.12 -8.43
N ASP A 326 -1.57 35.61 -8.96
CA ASP A 326 -2.88 35.76 -8.34
C ASP A 326 -3.01 34.84 -7.13
N ARG A 327 -3.16 35.45 -5.95
CA ARG A 327 -3.29 34.79 -4.64
C ARG A 327 -4.65 35.08 -4.02
N THR A 328 -5.67 35.34 -4.84
CA THR A 328 -7.04 35.60 -4.38
C THR A 328 -7.51 34.48 -3.46
N PRO A 329 -7.90 34.77 -2.20
CA PRO A 329 -8.28 33.77 -1.22
C PRO A 329 -9.71 33.26 -1.46
N THR A 330 -9.96 32.01 -1.11
CA THR A 330 -11.32 31.43 -1.02
C THR A 330 -11.81 31.44 0.43
N PHE A 331 -10.92 31.65 1.39
CA PHE A 331 -11.22 31.83 2.80
C PHE A 331 -10.53 33.11 3.29
N ASP A 332 -11.29 34.15 3.64
CA ASP A 332 -10.77 35.45 4.06
C ASP A 332 -11.41 35.98 5.37
N PRO A 333 -10.77 35.72 6.52
CA PRO A 333 -11.21 36.22 7.83
C PRO A 333 -11.20 37.75 7.97
N SER A 334 -10.50 38.48 7.08
CA SER A 334 -10.42 39.95 7.16
C SER A 334 -11.63 40.63 6.52
N VAL A 335 -12.34 39.92 5.64
CA VAL A 335 -13.50 40.43 4.89
C VAL A 335 -14.78 39.72 5.28
N ASN A 336 -14.73 38.41 5.52
CA ASN A 336 -15.90 37.60 5.87
C ASN A 336 -15.96 37.39 7.40
N PRO A 337 -16.92 38.02 8.12
CA PRO A 337 -17.03 37.86 9.57
C PRO A 337 -17.29 36.42 10.01
N LEU A 338 -17.88 35.59 9.14
CA LEU A 338 -18.11 34.19 9.44
C LEU A 338 -16.80 33.39 9.41
N ALA A 339 -15.94 33.64 8.42
CA ALA A 339 -14.58 33.09 8.36
C ALA A 339 -13.73 33.54 9.57
N ALA A 340 -13.94 34.76 10.07
CA ALA A 340 -13.29 35.21 11.30
C ALA A 340 -13.68 34.39 12.54
N VAL A 341 -14.88 33.82 12.59
CA VAL A 341 -15.31 32.94 13.68
C VAL A 341 -14.60 31.58 13.61
N SER A 342 -14.44 31.02 12.42
CA SER A 342 -13.82 29.71 12.20
C SER A 342 -12.28 29.76 12.07
N SER A 343 -11.66 30.93 11.92
CA SER A 343 -10.21 31.03 11.71
C SER A 343 -9.38 30.94 13.00
N LEU A 344 -8.33 30.11 13.00
CA LEU A 344 -7.30 30.07 14.06
C LEU A 344 -6.22 31.15 13.90
N SER A 345 -5.89 31.49 12.64
CA SER A 345 -4.73 32.32 12.31
C SER A 345 -5.10 33.75 11.95
N GLY A 346 -6.37 34.00 11.60
CA GLY A 346 -6.85 35.26 11.05
C GLY A 346 -6.31 35.58 9.65
N ARG A 347 -5.65 34.63 8.98
CA ARG A 347 -5.01 34.84 7.66
C ARG A 347 -5.92 34.38 6.53
N ALA A 348 -5.95 35.16 5.46
CA ALA A 348 -6.61 34.79 4.22
C ALA A 348 -5.81 33.72 3.46
N SER A 349 -6.49 32.80 2.79
CA SER A 349 -5.87 31.67 2.08
C SER A 349 -6.75 31.15 0.94
N ARG A 350 -6.13 30.57 -0.11
CA ARG A 350 -6.83 29.83 -1.17
C ARG A 350 -6.85 28.34 -0.84
N LEU A 351 -7.91 27.92 -0.18
CA LEU A 351 -8.09 26.56 0.31
C LEU A 351 -8.88 25.69 -0.69
N ASP A 352 -9.85 26.31 -1.37
CA ASP A 352 -10.73 25.65 -2.33
C ASP A 352 -10.13 25.68 -3.73
N ARG A 353 -10.07 24.53 -4.40
CA ARG A 353 -9.40 24.39 -5.70
C ARG A 353 -10.16 23.49 -6.65
N VAL A 354 -9.91 23.72 -7.94
CA VAL A 354 -10.26 22.81 -9.04
C VAL A 354 -8.94 22.39 -9.68
N LEU A 355 -8.54 21.16 -9.42
CA LEU A 355 -7.32 20.56 -9.96
C LEU A 355 -7.67 19.70 -11.18
N VAL A 356 -6.87 19.83 -12.23
CA VAL A 356 -7.15 19.26 -13.55
C VAL A 356 -6.00 18.35 -13.97
N ARG A 357 -6.32 17.08 -14.26
CA ARG A 357 -5.47 16.16 -15.00
C ARG A 357 -6.21 15.77 -16.27
N ALA A 358 -6.04 16.55 -17.32
CA ALA A 358 -6.74 16.34 -18.57
C ALA A 358 -5.84 16.64 -19.78
N GLU A 359 -6.01 15.85 -20.84
CA GLU A 359 -5.34 16.10 -22.12
C GLU A 359 -6.21 16.98 -23.02
N GLY A 360 -7.54 16.78 -22.97
CA GLY A 360 -8.51 17.48 -23.82
C GLY A 360 -9.09 18.76 -23.22
N TRP A 361 -9.11 18.90 -21.89
CA TRP A 361 -9.78 20.01 -21.21
C TRP A 361 -8.82 21.07 -20.70
N ARG A 362 -9.10 22.33 -21.04
CA ARG A 362 -8.33 23.49 -20.57
C ARG A 362 -9.22 24.47 -19.83
N PRO A 363 -8.86 24.88 -18.60
CA PRO A 363 -9.55 25.97 -17.90
C PRO A 363 -9.51 27.26 -18.71
N VAL A 364 -10.66 27.92 -18.85
CA VAL A 364 -10.82 29.17 -19.61
C VAL A 364 -11.41 30.30 -18.77
N SER A 365 -12.07 29.96 -17.66
CA SER A 365 -12.58 30.90 -16.67
C SER A 365 -12.46 30.31 -15.27
N ALA A 366 -12.17 31.17 -14.30
CA ALA A 366 -12.16 30.84 -12.87
C ALA A 366 -12.64 32.07 -12.08
N VAL A 367 -13.76 31.96 -11.36
CA VAL A 367 -14.38 33.06 -10.62
C VAL A 367 -14.80 32.62 -9.22
N LEU A 368 -14.82 33.55 -8.27
CA LEU A 368 -15.40 33.31 -6.95
C LEU A 368 -16.92 33.47 -6.99
N LEU A 369 -17.59 32.76 -6.09
CA LEU A 369 -19.02 32.86 -5.81
C LEU A 369 -19.23 33.22 -4.33
N GLY A 370 -20.16 34.14 -4.07
CA GLY A 370 -20.51 34.53 -2.70
C GLY A 370 -19.44 35.33 -1.97
N ASP A 371 -18.50 35.95 -2.69
CA ASP A 371 -17.46 36.88 -2.20
C ASP A 371 -17.97 38.30 -1.94
N VAL A 372 -19.24 38.56 -2.26
CA VAL A 372 -19.95 39.80 -1.97
C VAL A 372 -21.05 39.51 -0.95
N PRO A 373 -21.15 40.26 0.17
CA PRO A 373 -22.21 40.06 1.14
C PRO A 373 -23.55 40.57 0.61
N THR A 374 -24.63 40.04 1.15
CA THR A 374 -25.97 40.58 0.93
C THR A 374 -26.10 42.02 1.46
N SER A 375 -27.18 42.70 1.11
CA SER A 375 -27.44 44.07 1.56
C SER A 375 -27.47 44.26 3.09
N ASP A 376 -27.77 43.19 3.83
CA ASP A 376 -27.75 43.10 5.29
C ASP A 376 -26.42 42.55 5.85
N GLY A 377 -25.40 42.41 5.02
CA GLY A 377 -24.02 42.08 5.41
C GLY A 377 -23.73 40.59 5.59
N LEU A 378 -24.59 39.68 5.10
CA LEU A 378 -24.38 38.24 5.22
C LEU A 378 -23.60 37.67 4.03
N TYR A 379 -22.57 36.89 4.33
CA TYR A 379 -21.92 35.99 3.38
C TYR A 379 -22.60 34.63 3.37
N VAL A 380 -22.63 33.99 2.18
CA VAL A 380 -23.31 32.71 1.95
C VAL A 380 -22.70 31.57 2.78
N SER A 381 -21.37 31.51 2.85
CA SER A 381 -20.58 30.55 3.63
C SER A 381 -19.35 31.27 4.20
N ASP A 382 -18.58 30.62 5.07
CA ASP A 382 -17.27 31.12 5.50
C ASP A 382 -16.21 30.97 4.40
N HIS A 383 -16.44 30.09 3.44
CA HIS A 383 -15.69 29.99 2.20
C HIS A 383 -16.45 30.63 1.02
N PHE A 384 -15.70 31.18 0.07
CA PHE A 384 -16.20 31.59 -1.23
C PHE A 384 -16.13 30.40 -2.19
N GLY A 385 -17.21 30.16 -2.94
CA GLY A 385 -17.26 29.08 -3.91
C GLY A 385 -16.34 29.38 -5.09
N VAL A 386 -15.85 28.34 -5.77
CA VAL A 386 -15.03 28.48 -6.98
C VAL A 386 -15.77 27.88 -8.16
N ARG A 387 -16.05 28.69 -9.18
CA ARG A 387 -16.61 28.25 -10.45
C ARG A 387 -15.53 28.27 -11.53
N VAL A 388 -15.36 27.14 -12.21
CA VAL A 388 -14.41 26.99 -13.32
C VAL A 388 -15.17 26.56 -14.57
N GLU A 389 -14.89 27.20 -15.70
CA GLU A 389 -15.30 26.74 -17.01
C GLU A 389 -14.09 26.17 -17.72
N LEU A 390 -14.23 24.96 -18.27
CA LEU A 390 -13.23 24.28 -19.07
C LEU A 390 -13.73 24.16 -20.51
N ARG A 391 -12.81 24.28 -21.47
CA ARG A 391 -13.09 24.09 -22.90
C ARG A 391 -12.26 22.94 -23.46
N THR A 392 -12.82 22.23 -24.43
CA THR A 392 -12.09 21.23 -25.21
C THR A 392 -11.10 21.93 -26.15
N GLY A 393 -9.83 21.50 -26.15
CA GLY A 393 -8.77 22.07 -26.98
C GLY A 393 -8.52 21.25 -28.24
N ALA A 394 -8.62 21.86 -29.43
CA ALA A 394 -8.01 21.30 -30.64
C ALA A 394 -6.49 21.42 -30.52
N ALA A 395 -5.75 20.32 -30.76
CA ALA A 395 -4.30 20.34 -30.83
C ALA A 395 -3.83 21.36 -31.88
N GLN A 396 -3.09 22.38 -31.45
CA GLN A 396 -2.28 23.20 -32.33
C GLN A 396 -0.81 22.91 -32.02
N ASP A 397 -0.15 22.30 -33.02
CA ASP A 397 1.28 22.36 -33.24
C ASP A 397 1.74 23.82 -33.44
N ASP A 398 3.05 24.03 -33.25
CA ASP A 398 3.88 25.26 -33.32
C ASP A 398 4.05 25.97 -31.96
N ASP A 399 5.24 26.18 -31.40
CA ASP A 399 6.51 26.54 -32.04
C ASP A 399 7.72 26.16 -31.15
N LEU A 400 8.55 25.23 -31.64
CA LEU A 400 9.87 24.89 -31.09
C LEU A 400 10.92 25.71 -31.84
N SER A 401 11.52 26.70 -31.19
CA SER A 401 12.79 27.27 -31.64
C SER A 401 13.95 26.76 -30.79
N ALA A 402 14.92 26.18 -31.51
CA ALA A 402 16.03 25.37 -31.05
C ALA A 402 17.15 26.13 -30.31
N ALA A 403 17.71 25.47 -29.29
CA ALA A 403 19.13 25.33 -28.89
C ALA A 403 19.13 24.93 -27.39
N ASP A 404 19.61 23.80 -26.91
CA ASP A 404 20.79 23.01 -27.28
C ASP A 404 20.48 21.51 -27.14
N THR A 405 20.76 20.75 -28.20
CA THR A 405 20.86 19.28 -28.18
C THR A 405 22.33 18.88 -28.31
N ALA A 406 22.86 18.27 -27.27
CA ALA A 406 23.93 17.28 -27.34
C ALA A 406 23.50 16.16 -26.38
N ASP A 407 22.76 15.18 -26.90
CA ASP A 407 23.30 13.89 -27.36
C ASP A 407 23.70 12.99 -26.19
N THR A 408 22.74 12.15 -25.76
CA THR A 408 22.96 10.74 -25.41
C THR A 408 21.62 10.00 -25.51
N ALA A 409 21.32 9.52 -26.72
CA ALA A 409 20.44 8.38 -26.91
C ALA A 409 21.31 7.11 -26.96
N ASP A 410 21.46 6.45 -25.82
CA ASP A 410 21.77 5.02 -25.64
C ASP A 410 21.76 4.81 -24.11
N THR A 411 20.97 3.95 -23.45
CA THR A 411 20.97 2.49 -23.60
C THR A 411 19.67 1.91 -23.02
N ALA A 412 18.87 1.23 -23.84
CA ALA A 412 17.83 0.30 -23.39
C ALA A 412 18.29 -1.18 -23.49
N ASP A 413 19.61 -1.42 -23.55
CA ASP A 413 20.22 -2.75 -23.69
C ASP A 413 21.22 -3.08 -22.56
N GLY A 414 21.17 -2.35 -21.43
CA GLY A 414 22.17 -2.42 -20.36
C GLY A 414 21.84 -3.31 -19.15
N ALA A 415 20.62 -3.84 -19.03
CA ALA A 415 20.22 -4.61 -17.83
C ALA A 415 20.75 -6.05 -17.83
N ASP A 416 20.79 -6.71 -19.00
CA ASP A 416 21.31 -8.08 -19.11
C ASP A 416 22.86 -8.13 -19.00
N GLY A 417 23.54 -7.04 -19.37
CA GLY A 417 25.00 -6.91 -19.27
C GLY A 417 25.53 -6.75 -17.85
N ALA A 418 24.79 -6.08 -16.97
CA ALA A 418 25.16 -5.89 -15.57
C ALA A 418 24.98 -7.18 -14.73
N ASP A 419 23.91 -7.94 -14.97
CA ASP A 419 23.66 -9.22 -14.29
C ASP A 419 24.72 -10.27 -14.68
N GLY A 420 25.09 -10.32 -15.96
CA GLY A 420 26.18 -11.18 -16.45
C GLY A 420 27.56 -10.83 -15.87
N ALA A 421 27.84 -9.54 -15.66
CA ALA A 421 29.09 -9.09 -15.05
C ALA A 421 29.14 -9.41 -13.55
N ASP A 422 28.05 -9.20 -12.82
CA ASP A 422 27.94 -9.56 -11.40
C ASP A 422 28.10 -11.07 -11.18
N GLU A 423 27.54 -11.90 -12.06
CA GLU A 423 27.65 -13.35 -11.95
C GLU A 423 29.07 -13.85 -12.30
N ALA A 424 29.73 -13.24 -13.29
CA ALA A 424 31.15 -13.50 -13.58
C ALA A 424 32.04 -13.12 -12.38
N TRP A 425 31.79 -11.99 -11.74
CA TRP A 425 32.49 -11.57 -10.53
C TRP A 425 32.20 -12.49 -9.34
N ALA A 426 30.96 -12.94 -9.15
CA ALA A 426 30.61 -13.88 -8.10
C ALA A 426 31.35 -15.22 -8.26
N ALA A 427 31.40 -15.76 -9.48
CA ALA A 427 32.16 -16.98 -9.79
C ALA A 427 33.66 -16.79 -9.51
N GLU A 428 34.21 -15.63 -9.87
CA GLU A 428 35.60 -15.28 -9.59
C GLU A 428 35.87 -15.14 -8.08
N ILE A 429 34.97 -14.50 -7.32
CA ILE A 429 35.05 -14.40 -5.86
C ILE A 429 35.07 -15.80 -5.23
N VAL A 430 34.16 -16.70 -5.63
CA VAL A 430 34.12 -18.09 -5.14
C VAL A 430 35.46 -18.78 -5.41
N ARG A 431 36.00 -18.65 -6.63
CA ARG A 431 37.29 -19.23 -7.02
C ARG A 431 38.43 -18.69 -6.18
N ARG A 432 38.47 -17.38 -5.95
CA ARG A 432 39.52 -16.71 -5.16
C ARG A 432 39.45 -17.06 -3.69
N VAL A 433 38.25 -17.11 -3.09
CA VAL A 433 38.06 -17.54 -1.69
C VAL A 433 38.43 -19.01 -1.53
N ALA A 434 38.07 -19.88 -2.48
CA ALA A 434 38.49 -21.28 -2.46
C ALA A 434 40.01 -21.44 -2.60
N ALA A 435 40.67 -20.64 -3.42
CA ALA A 435 42.13 -20.64 -3.54
C ALA A 435 42.84 -20.12 -2.27
N ALA A 436 42.23 -19.18 -1.55
CA ALA A 436 42.73 -18.67 -0.27
C ALA A 436 42.60 -19.68 0.88
N LEU A 437 41.69 -20.64 0.76
CA LEU A 437 41.40 -21.69 1.74
C LEU A 437 41.50 -23.08 1.09
N PRO A 438 42.70 -23.53 0.66
CA PRO A 438 42.88 -24.76 -0.11
C PRO A 438 42.49 -26.04 0.65
N GLU A 439 42.50 -25.99 1.98
CA GLU A 439 42.04 -27.05 2.87
C GLU A 439 40.51 -27.12 2.99
N ALA A 440 39.79 -26.08 2.56
CA ALA A 440 38.36 -25.97 2.68
C ALA A 440 37.63 -26.50 1.43
N ARG A 441 36.40 -26.95 1.64
CA ARG A 441 35.41 -27.03 0.56
C ARG A 441 34.48 -25.83 0.65
N VAL A 442 34.61 -24.89 -0.30
CA VAL A 442 33.79 -23.68 -0.39
C VAL A 442 32.59 -23.94 -1.31
N HIS A 443 31.39 -23.64 -0.80
CA HIS A 443 30.13 -23.78 -1.54
C HIS A 443 29.46 -22.41 -1.66
N PRO A 444 29.13 -21.94 -2.89
CA PRO A 444 28.14 -20.88 -3.02
C PRO A 444 26.78 -21.41 -2.56
N VAL A 445 26.01 -20.58 -1.86
CA VAL A 445 24.66 -20.88 -1.38
C VAL A 445 23.70 -19.74 -1.71
N GLY A 446 22.44 -19.87 -1.28
CA GLY A 446 21.47 -18.79 -1.38
C GLY A 446 21.10 -18.44 -2.82
N SER A 447 20.86 -17.15 -3.06
CA SER A 447 20.21 -16.68 -4.29
C SER A 447 21.05 -16.90 -5.56
N ARG A 448 22.37 -16.75 -5.47
CA ARG A 448 23.29 -16.98 -6.59
C ARG A 448 23.38 -18.46 -6.96
N ARG A 449 23.48 -19.36 -5.96
CA ARG A 449 23.42 -20.81 -6.21
C ARG A 449 22.11 -21.22 -6.93
N MET A 450 21.00 -20.58 -6.57
CA MET A 450 19.69 -20.84 -7.18
C MET A 450 19.45 -20.10 -8.51
N GLY A 451 20.39 -19.27 -8.99
CA GLY A 451 20.22 -18.51 -10.25
C GLY A 451 19.18 -17.38 -10.19
N CYS A 452 18.75 -16.99 -8.97
CA CYS A 452 17.70 -16.00 -8.72
C CYS A 452 18.20 -14.81 -7.87
N ALA A 453 19.49 -14.48 -7.99
CA ALA A 453 20.07 -13.28 -7.41
C ALA A 453 19.52 -12.02 -8.12
N LEU A 454 19.46 -10.92 -7.39
CA LEU A 454 19.19 -9.60 -7.95
C LEU A 454 20.53 -8.90 -8.22
N PRO A 455 20.58 -7.89 -9.10
CA PRO A 455 21.78 -7.07 -9.29
C PRO A 455 22.30 -6.53 -7.95
N GLY A 456 23.62 -6.63 -7.74
CA GLY A 456 24.29 -6.22 -6.51
C GLY A 456 24.01 -7.11 -5.29
N ALA A 457 23.38 -8.28 -5.43
CA ALA A 457 23.14 -9.20 -4.32
C ALA A 457 24.44 -9.78 -3.76
N ASP A 458 24.45 -9.98 -2.44
CA ASP A 458 25.58 -10.53 -1.70
C ASP A 458 25.98 -11.94 -2.22
N VAL A 459 27.25 -12.30 -2.05
CA VAL A 459 27.79 -13.63 -2.33
C VAL A 459 27.80 -14.42 -1.02
N ASP A 460 26.81 -15.29 -0.83
CA ASP A 460 26.71 -16.17 0.33
C ASP A 460 27.57 -17.44 0.13
N LEU A 461 28.50 -17.69 1.04
CA LEU A 461 29.43 -18.83 1.00
C LEU A 461 29.38 -19.65 2.29
N VAL A 462 29.48 -20.97 2.15
CA VAL A 462 29.75 -21.89 3.26
C VAL A 462 31.06 -22.60 2.98
N ALA A 463 32.06 -22.42 3.86
CA ALA A 463 33.34 -23.12 3.80
C ALA A 463 33.39 -24.23 4.85
N ALA A 464 33.36 -25.48 4.40
CA ALA A 464 33.64 -26.64 5.24
C ALA A 464 35.15 -26.77 5.42
N LEU A 465 35.64 -26.75 6.66
CA LEU A 465 37.04 -26.73 7.04
C LEU A 465 37.38 -27.93 7.93
N PRO A 466 38.56 -28.54 7.79
CA PRO A 466 38.98 -29.62 8.68
C PRO A 466 39.23 -29.14 10.12
N GLY A 467 38.99 -30.02 11.10
CA GLY A 467 39.27 -29.77 12.52
C GLY A 467 38.04 -29.47 13.39
N ASP A 468 38.24 -29.37 14.70
CA ASP A 468 37.16 -29.30 15.69
C ASP A 468 36.59 -27.88 15.91
N ALA A 469 35.32 -27.82 16.30
CA ALA A 469 34.62 -26.57 16.64
C ALA A 469 34.99 -26.08 18.04
N ASP A 470 35.29 -24.79 18.19
CA ASP A 470 35.42 -24.16 19.52
C ASP A 470 34.03 -23.87 20.10
N VAL A 471 33.74 -24.40 21.30
CA VAL A 471 32.45 -24.22 21.99
C VAL A 471 32.46 -22.90 22.76
N GLY A 472 32.23 -21.79 22.06
CA GLY A 472 32.14 -20.44 22.65
C GLY A 472 30.71 -20.02 23.02
N GLY A 473 30.34 -20.16 24.29
CA GLY A 473 29.46 -19.22 25.04
C GLY A 473 27.97 -19.12 24.71
N GLY A 474 27.17 -20.11 25.12
CA GLY A 474 25.70 -19.98 25.23
C GLY A 474 25.28 -19.47 26.61
N GLY A 475 25.08 -18.15 26.76
CA GLY A 475 24.47 -17.55 27.95
C GLY A 475 22.96 -17.81 27.98
N VAL A 476 22.51 -18.76 28.79
CA VAL A 476 21.10 -18.95 29.13
C VAL A 476 20.73 -17.92 30.21
N LEU A 477 19.90 -16.94 29.86
CA LEU A 477 19.14 -16.18 30.85
C LEU A 477 18.14 -17.15 31.52
N ARG A 478 18.50 -17.68 32.70
CA ARG A 478 17.57 -18.33 33.63
C ARG A 478 17.23 -17.33 34.74
N GLY A 479 15.93 -17.16 34.96
CA GLY A 479 15.36 -16.26 35.94
C GLY A 479 15.76 -16.56 37.39
N VAL A 480 15.65 -15.50 38.19
CA VAL A 480 15.28 -15.38 39.62
C VAL A 480 15.59 -16.58 40.53
N GLY A 481 16.37 -16.29 41.58
CA GLY A 481 17.09 -17.26 42.39
C GLY A 481 16.29 -18.11 43.38
N VAL A 482 16.95 -19.16 43.86
CA VAL A 482 16.82 -19.70 45.22
C VAL A 482 18.22 -20.14 45.69
N ARG A 483 18.54 -19.81 46.95
CA ARG A 483 19.81 -20.11 47.64
C ARG A 483 20.01 -21.61 47.86
N GLY A 484 21.27 -22.07 47.82
CA GLY A 484 21.67 -23.38 48.33
C GLY A 484 23.20 -23.53 48.34
N SER A 485 23.76 -23.84 49.52
CA SER A 485 25.18 -23.94 49.86
C SER A 485 25.86 -25.24 49.41
N SER A 486 27.17 -25.21 49.16
CA SER A 486 28.23 -25.99 49.86
C SER A 486 29.52 -26.13 49.01
N ALA A 487 30.63 -26.42 49.71
CA ALA A 487 32.03 -26.23 49.34
C ALA A 487 32.77 -27.54 48.95
N GLY A 488 34.00 -27.38 48.43
CA GLY A 488 35.03 -28.42 48.20
C GLY A 488 35.16 -28.77 46.71
N ASP A 489 36.33 -28.90 46.07
CA ASP A 489 37.68 -29.20 46.56
C ASP A 489 38.73 -28.88 45.45
N ARG A 490 40.01 -28.76 45.82
CA ARG A 490 41.17 -28.46 44.93
C ARG A 490 42.03 -29.72 44.68
N ALA A 491 42.57 -29.90 43.46
CA ALA A 491 43.93 -30.39 43.10
C ALA A 491 43.98 -30.80 41.59
N ALA A 492 44.79 -30.19 40.71
CA ALA A 492 46.19 -30.53 40.32
C ALA A 492 46.32 -31.92 39.65
N ALA A 493 46.98 -32.19 38.51
CA ALA A 493 47.91 -31.46 37.66
C ALA A 493 48.07 -32.16 36.27
N ASP A 494 48.77 -31.47 35.36
CA ASP A 494 49.60 -31.96 34.24
C ASP A 494 49.00 -32.48 32.91
N GLY A 495 49.28 -31.71 31.85
CA GLY A 495 50.22 -32.21 30.84
C GLY A 495 49.68 -32.54 29.44
N ARG A 496 49.24 -31.53 28.68
CA ARG A 496 49.51 -31.32 27.24
C ARG A 496 48.73 -30.09 26.74
N ALA A 497 49.40 -28.95 26.69
CA ALA A 497 48.90 -27.77 26.00
C ALA A 497 48.97 -28.02 24.48
N ALA A 498 47.88 -28.53 23.91
CA ALA A 498 47.60 -28.32 22.49
C ALA A 498 47.04 -26.91 22.36
N ALA A 499 47.67 -26.08 21.54
CA ALA A 499 47.26 -24.71 21.26
C ALA A 499 45.88 -24.71 20.57
N GLY A 500 44.81 -24.68 21.38
CA GLY A 500 43.45 -24.40 20.94
C GLY A 500 43.30 -22.90 20.72
N GLY A 501 43.78 -22.42 19.57
CA GLY A 501 43.44 -21.09 19.06
C GLY A 501 42.22 -21.21 18.15
N SER A 502 41.28 -20.27 18.26
CA SER A 502 40.12 -20.14 17.37
C SER A 502 40.56 -20.27 15.89
N GLN A 503 39.87 -21.12 15.12
CA GLN A 503 40.16 -21.29 13.69
C GLN A 503 39.82 -20.02 12.87
N LEU A 504 38.92 -19.17 13.37
CA LEU A 504 38.40 -18.01 12.64
C LEU A 504 39.44 -16.88 12.44
N PRO A 505 40.24 -16.48 13.45
CA PRO A 505 41.39 -15.60 13.26
C PRO A 505 42.35 -16.09 12.17
N GLY A 506 42.65 -17.39 12.16
CA GLY A 506 43.52 -17.98 11.14
C GLY A 506 42.92 -17.93 9.73
N VAL A 507 41.61 -18.16 9.59
CA VAL A 507 40.89 -18.02 8.32
C VAL A 507 40.90 -16.56 7.84
N ARG A 508 40.67 -15.60 8.75
CA ARG A 508 40.71 -14.17 8.45
C ARG A 508 42.09 -13.73 7.97
N GLU A 509 43.16 -14.13 8.66
CA GLU A 509 44.54 -13.82 8.28
C GLU A 509 44.88 -14.35 6.88
N ARG A 510 44.51 -15.60 6.58
CA ARG A 510 44.72 -16.19 5.25
C ARG A 510 43.95 -15.45 4.16
N LEU A 511 42.69 -15.09 4.40
CA LEU A 511 41.88 -14.34 3.45
C LEU A 511 42.45 -12.95 3.19
N VAL A 512 42.83 -12.20 4.24
CA VAL A 512 43.45 -10.87 4.09
C VAL A 512 44.78 -10.95 3.34
N ALA A 513 45.58 -11.99 3.58
CA ALA A 513 46.85 -12.18 2.88
C ALA A 513 46.65 -12.54 1.39
N ALA A 514 45.66 -13.38 1.08
CA ALA A 514 45.39 -13.85 -0.28
C ALA A 514 44.54 -12.89 -1.12
N LEU A 515 43.78 -12.00 -0.48
CA LEU A 515 42.83 -11.07 -1.10
C LEU A 515 43.14 -9.63 -0.66
N PRO A 516 44.24 -9.02 -1.16
CA PRO A 516 44.68 -7.69 -0.74
C PRO A 516 43.72 -6.55 -1.13
N ASP A 517 42.82 -6.81 -2.07
CA ASP A 517 41.74 -5.96 -2.54
C ASP A 517 40.42 -6.15 -1.78
N ALA A 518 40.37 -7.06 -0.80
CA ALA A 518 39.22 -7.20 0.08
C ALA A 518 39.11 -6.01 1.05
N VAL A 519 37.92 -5.43 1.17
CA VAL A 519 37.64 -4.28 2.03
C VAL A 519 36.76 -4.68 3.21
N ASP A 520 36.88 -3.97 4.32
CA ASP A 520 36.02 -4.14 5.50
C ASP A 520 35.91 -5.57 6.04
N VAL A 521 37.02 -6.32 6.08
CA VAL A 521 37.04 -7.71 6.57
C VAL A 521 36.81 -7.79 8.08
N ARG A 522 35.62 -8.23 8.48
CA ARG A 522 35.15 -8.26 9.88
C ARG A 522 34.64 -9.65 10.28
N GLU A 523 34.89 -10.01 11.53
CA GLU A 523 34.32 -11.22 12.15
C GLU A 523 32.89 -10.95 12.62
N VAL A 524 31.98 -11.87 12.29
CA VAL A 524 30.60 -11.81 12.76
C VAL A 524 30.49 -12.61 14.05
N THR A 525 30.68 -11.94 15.19
CA THR A 525 30.53 -12.54 16.53
C THR A 525 29.09 -12.39 17.03
N GLY A 526 28.43 -13.52 17.31
CA GLY A 526 27.03 -13.57 17.79
C GLY A 526 26.05 -14.32 16.88
N ALA A 527 26.47 -14.76 15.70
CA ALA A 527 25.71 -15.70 14.87
C ALA A 527 25.79 -17.12 15.44
N ARG A 528 24.77 -17.94 15.16
CA ARG A 528 24.69 -19.35 15.63
C ARG A 528 25.84 -20.22 15.07
N VAL A 529 26.53 -19.75 14.02
CA VAL A 529 27.76 -20.31 13.44
C VAL A 529 28.71 -19.13 13.08
N PRO A 530 30.02 -19.22 13.38
CA PRO A 530 30.97 -18.15 13.08
C PRO A 530 31.18 -17.90 11.58
N GLY A 531 31.57 -16.68 11.23
CA GLY A 531 31.84 -16.30 9.85
C GLY A 531 32.49 -14.93 9.69
N LEU A 532 32.73 -14.55 8.44
CA LEU A 532 33.34 -13.30 8.01
C LEU A 532 32.42 -12.56 7.05
N ARG A 533 32.43 -11.24 7.12
CA ARG A 533 31.82 -10.35 6.13
C ARG A 533 32.90 -9.42 5.56
N PHE A 534 32.93 -9.25 4.25
CA PHE A 534 33.88 -8.37 3.55
C PHE A 534 33.34 -7.93 2.19
N GLY A 535 33.93 -6.90 1.59
CA GLY A 535 33.68 -6.51 0.20
C GLY A 535 34.79 -7.02 -0.73
N LEU A 536 34.44 -7.50 -1.92
CA LEU A 536 35.39 -7.91 -2.95
C LEU A 536 34.77 -7.69 -4.34
N GLY A 537 35.49 -7.03 -5.25
CA GLY A 537 35.00 -6.78 -6.62
C GLY A 537 33.69 -5.98 -6.68
N GLY A 538 33.44 -5.10 -5.70
CA GLY A 538 32.19 -4.33 -5.60
C GLY A 538 31.01 -5.08 -4.98
N LEU A 539 31.13 -6.39 -4.72
CA LEU A 539 30.11 -7.21 -4.09
C LEU A 539 30.43 -7.45 -2.60
N ARG A 540 29.41 -7.57 -1.77
CA ARG A 540 29.56 -8.02 -0.38
C ARG A 540 29.59 -9.54 -0.34
N VAL A 541 30.45 -10.11 0.50
CA VAL A 541 30.63 -11.55 0.70
C VAL A 541 30.31 -11.90 2.14
N ASP A 542 29.40 -12.86 2.32
CA ASP A 542 29.05 -13.45 3.61
C ASP A 542 29.58 -14.89 3.67
N LEU A 543 30.68 -15.10 4.40
CA LEU A 543 31.36 -16.39 4.50
C LEU A 543 31.10 -17.04 5.86
N VAL A 544 30.33 -18.12 5.87
CA VAL A 544 30.15 -18.98 7.04
C VAL A 544 31.22 -20.07 7.05
N THR A 545 31.92 -20.22 8.17
CA THR A 545 32.96 -21.23 8.34
C THR A 545 32.44 -22.39 9.19
N VAL A 546 32.59 -23.61 8.70
CA VAL A 546 32.01 -24.80 9.29
C VAL A 546 33.11 -25.85 9.55
N PRO A 547 33.47 -26.10 10.82
CA PRO A 547 34.41 -27.16 11.16
C PRO A 547 33.77 -28.55 10.96
N THR A 548 34.45 -29.45 10.27
CA THR A 548 33.98 -30.80 9.94
C THR A 548 34.53 -31.88 10.87
N GLY A 549 35.40 -31.53 11.81
CA GLY A 549 36.08 -32.50 12.68
C GLY A 549 36.93 -33.46 11.85
N ALA A 550 36.71 -34.76 12.05
CA ALA A 550 37.36 -35.84 11.30
C ALA A 550 36.72 -36.11 9.92
N LEU A 551 35.56 -35.52 9.62
CA LEU A 551 34.88 -35.73 8.34
C LEU A 551 35.61 -34.95 7.23
N PRO A 552 35.93 -35.58 6.07
CA PRO A 552 36.49 -34.86 4.94
C PRO A 552 35.57 -33.72 4.49
N PRO A 553 36.08 -32.48 4.26
CA PRO A 553 35.25 -31.35 3.84
C PRO A 553 34.39 -31.60 2.60
N ALA A 554 34.85 -32.46 1.68
CA ALA A 554 34.10 -32.83 0.48
C ALA A 554 32.82 -33.62 0.76
N GLU A 555 32.76 -34.37 1.86
CA GLU A 555 31.60 -35.19 2.28
C GLU A 555 30.65 -34.42 3.21
N ALA A 556 31.01 -33.19 3.60
CA ALA A 556 30.36 -32.47 4.68
C ALA A 556 28.86 -32.22 4.46
N VAL A 557 28.46 -31.88 3.23
CA VAL A 557 27.06 -31.58 2.88
C VAL A 557 26.19 -32.84 2.93
N ASP A 558 26.69 -33.95 2.37
CA ASP A 558 25.97 -35.23 2.26
C ASP A 558 25.79 -35.88 3.64
N ARG A 559 26.82 -35.81 4.48
CA ARG A 559 26.86 -36.42 5.82
C ARG A 559 26.60 -35.41 6.94
N ARG A 560 26.02 -34.24 6.63
CA ARG A 560 25.84 -33.13 7.59
C ARG A 560 25.06 -33.51 8.84
N THR A 561 24.18 -34.52 8.79
CA THR A 561 23.41 -34.99 9.96
C THR A 561 24.27 -35.71 11.00
N GLU A 562 25.47 -36.15 10.62
CA GLU A 562 26.46 -36.72 11.53
C GLU A 562 27.24 -35.63 12.30
N LEU A 563 27.12 -34.38 11.86
CA LEU A 563 27.77 -33.23 12.49
C LEU A 563 26.85 -32.58 13.54
N GLY A 564 27.44 -31.77 14.43
CA GLY A 564 26.68 -31.05 15.46
C GLY A 564 25.54 -30.19 14.87
N GLY A 565 24.46 -30.03 15.62
CA GLY A 565 23.23 -29.41 15.10
C GLY A 565 23.38 -27.98 14.56
N ALA A 566 24.38 -27.21 15.01
CA ALA A 566 24.69 -25.90 14.43
C ALA A 566 25.37 -26.01 13.06
N THR A 567 26.37 -26.87 12.95
CA THR A 567 27.11 -27.25 11.73
C THR A 567 26.17 -27.83 10.67
N ALA A 568 25.30 -28.77 11.06
CA ALA A 568 24.30 -29.37 10.18
C ALA A 568 23.34 -28.33 9.58
N ARG A 569 22.94 -27.33 10.38
CA ARG A 569 22.06 -26.23 9.93
C ARG A 569 22.75 -25.25 8.98
N ALA A 570 24.03 -24.94 9.19
CA ALA A 570 24.78 -24.09 8.26
C ALA A 570 24.97 -24.78 6.90
N LEU A 571 25.34 -26.06 6.92
CA LEU A 571 25.48 -26.86 5.69
C LEU A 571 24.15 -27.12 4.98
N SER A 572 23.01 -27.05 5.69
CA SER A 572 21.69 -27.19 5.06
C SER A 572 21.45 -26.13 3.98
N ALA A 573 22.10 -24.95 4.05
CA ALA A 573 21.95 -23.92 3.03
C ALA A 573 22.37 -24.39 1.63
N VAL A 574 23.32 -25.33 1.53
CA VAL A 574 23.73 -25.95 0.26
C VAL A 574 22.64 -26.88 -0.25
N SER A 575 22.22 -27.83 0.60
CA SER A 575 21.24 -28.85 0.22
C SER A 575 19.82 -28.28 0.04
N ASP A 576 19.46 -27.25 0.80
CA ASP A 576 18.17 -26.54 0.68
C ASP A 576 18.07 -25.86 -0.69
N ALA A 577 19.12 -25.19 -1.14
CA ALA A 577 19.15 -24.57 -2.47
C ALA A 577 19.09 -25.62 -3.60
N ASP A 578 19.79 -26.75 -3.45
CA ASP A 578 19.71 -27.87 -4.41
C ASP A 578 18.32 -28.51 -4.46
N ALA A 579 17.65 -28.61 -3.30
CA ALA A 579 16.29 -29.13 -3.21
C ALA A 579 15.26 -28.16 -3.79
N VAL A 580 15.41 -26.83 -3.62
CA VAL A 580 14.57 -25.83 -4.30
C VAL A 580 14.69 -25.95 -5.82
N LEU A 581 15.91 -26.11 -6.33
CA LEU A 581 16.14 -26.28 -7.77
C LEU A 581 15.54 -27.59 -8.30
N THR A 582 15.65 -28.68 -7.53
CA THR A 582 15.00 -29.96 -7.86
C THR A 582 13.48 -29.82 -7.84
N ALA A 583 12.91 -29.11 -6.86
CA ALA A 583 11.47 -28.88 -6.79
C ALA A 583 10.95 -28.05 -7.98
N ALA A 584 11.77 -27.14 -8.51
CA ALA A 584 11.43 -26.36 -9.70
C ALA A 584 11.50 -27.16 -11.02
N ASP A 585 11.98 -28.40 -11.03
CA ASP A 585 12.07 -29.20 -12.27
C ASP A 585 10.67 -29.54 -12.83
N PRO A 586 10.51 -29.55 -14.17
CA PRO A 586 11.52 -29.28 -15.21
C PRO A 586 11.70 -27.79 -15.56
N HIS A 587 11.08 -26.86 -14.82
CA HIS A 587 10.92 -25.45 -15.17
C HIS A 587 11.90 -24.50 -14.44
N ARG A 588 13.19 -24.85 -14.37
CA ARG A 588 14.19 -24.06 -13.63
C ARG A 588 14.35 -22.61 -14.10
N ASP A 589 14.29 -22.37 -15.41
CA ASP A 589 14.41 -21.02 -15.97
C ASP A 589 13.21 -20.14 -15.59
N ALA A 590 12.01 -20.74 -15.63
CA ALA A 590 10.77 -20.09 -15.22
C ALA A 590 10.80 -19.76 -13.71
N PHE A 591 11.29 -20.68 -12.89
CA PHE A 591 11.57 -20.44 -11.47
C PHE A 591 12.53 -19.26 -11.26
N ALA A 592 13.67 -19.25 -11.97
CA ALA A 592 14.69 -18.22 -11.77
C ALA A 592 14.13 -16.82 -12.09
N GLY A 593 13.41 -16.69 -13.21
CA GLY A 593 12.72 -15.45 -13.59
C GLY A 593 11.64 -15.04 -12.58
N LEU A 594 10.76 -15.96 -12.20
CA LEU A 594 9.70 -15.72 -11.22
C LEU A 594 10.26 -15.29 -9.86
N ALA A 595 11.26 -16.01 -9.35
CA ALA A 595 11.87 -15.72 -8.07
C ALA A 595 12.55 -14.35 -8.04
N ARG A 596 13.15 -13.89 -9.14
CA ARG A 596 13.71 -12.53 -9.24
C ARG A 596 12.61 -11.46 -9.12
N GLU A 597 11.52 -11.60 -9.88
CA GLU A 597 10.39 -10.66 -9.82
C GLU A 597 9.77 -10.62 -8.40
N VAL A 598 9.50 -11.79 -7.81
CA VAL A 598 8.93 -11.89 -6.46
C VAL A 598 9.86 -11.28 -5.41
N LYS A 599 11.17 -11.54 -5.49
CA LYS A 599 12.12 -11.00 -4.50
C LYS A 599 12.33 -9.49 -4.66
N ALA A 600 12.32 -8.98 -5.89
CA ALA A 600 12.36 -7.55 -6.15
C ALA A 600 11.12 -6.85 -5.57
N TRP A 601 9.94 -7.43 -5.81
CA TRP A 601 8.69 -6.98 -5.23
C TRP A 601 8.71 -7.03 -3.70
N ALA A 602 9.05 -8.17 -3.09
CA ALA A 602 9.09 -8.32 -1.63
C ALA A 602 10.06 -7.32 -0.98
N ARG A 603 11.20 -7.05 -1.63
CA ARG A 603 12.17 -6.04 -1.20
C ARG A 603 11.60 -4.62 -1.26
N ALA A 604 10.92 -4.26 -2.35
CA ALA A 604 10.29 -2.95 -2.50
C ALA A 604 9.15 -2.73 -1.48
N ARG A 605 8.45 -3.82 -1.11
CA ARG A 605 7.35 -3.80 -0.14
C ARG A 605 7.79 -4.00 1.31
N GLY A 606 9.08 -4.17 1.57
CA GLY A 606 9.63 -4.31 2.92
C GLY A 606 9.35 -5.66 3.60
N LEU A 607 9.02 -6.69 2.82
CA LEU A 607 8.66 -8.03 3.31
C LEU A 607 9.84 -9.00 3.36
N ASP A 608 11.05 -8.57 2.96
CA ASP A 608 12.20 -9.42 2.66
C ASP A 608 13.22 -9.56 3.81
N SER A 609 12.80 -9.31 5.05
CA SER A 609 13.73 -9.27 6.19
C SER A 609 13.22 -10.03 7.41
N ALA A 610 13.79 -11.22 7.62
CA ALA A 610 13.52 -12.02 8.80
C ALA A 610 13.80 -11.27 10.13
N PRO A 611 14.90 -10.51 10.30
CA PRO A 611 15.11 -9.72 11.53
C PRO A 611 14.05 -8.65 11.79
N CYS A 612 13.25 -8.28 10.79
CA CYS A 612 12.20 -7.27 10.89
C CYS A 612 10.79 -7.87 10.83
N GLY A 613 10.66 -9.20 10.94
CA GLY A 613 9.38 -9.91 10.95
C GLY A 613 8.87 -10.36 9.56
N GLY A 614 9.60 -10.05 8.49
CA GLY A 614 9.29 -10.49 7.12
C GLY A 614 9.78 -11.90 6.79
N LEU A 615 9.58 -12.33 5.55
CA LEU A 615 9.98 -13.65 5.05
C LEU A 615 11.46 -13.64 4.60
N PRO A 616 12.25 -14.69 4.88
CA PRO A 616 13.60 -14.81 4.34
C PRO A 616 13.55 -15.12 2.85
N GLY A 617 14.65 -14.83 2.13
CA GLY A 617 14.76 -15.14 0.70
C GLY A 617 14.49 -16.61 0.35
N LEU A 618 14.87 -17.55 1.23
CA LEU A 618 14.57 -18.97 1.06
C LEU A 618 13.06 -19.26 1.02
N ALA A 619 12.26 -18.58 1.86
CA ALA A 619 10.80 -18.78 1.87
C ALA A 619 10.21 -18.36 0.52
N TRP A 620 10.56 -17.17 0.03
CA TRP A 620 10.14 -16.70 -1.30
C TRP A 620 10.56 -17.65 -2.43
N SER A 621 11.78 -18.22 -2.34
CA SER A 621 12.24 -19.21 -3.31
C SER A 621 11.47 -20.53 -3.25
N VAL A 622 11.07 -21.01 -2.07
CA VAL A 622 10.21 -22.21 -1.94
C VAL A 622 8.84 -21.96 -2.58
N LEU A 623 8.22 -20.81 -2.29
CA LEU A 623 6.93 -20.43 -2.89
C LEU A 623 7.04 -20.36 -4.43
N ALA A 624 8.10 -19.73 -4.96
CA ALA A 624 8.32 -19.60 -6.39
C ALA A 624 8.63 -20.94 -7.06
N ALA A 625 9.40 -21.82 -6.42
CA ALA A 625 9.71 -23.15 -6.95
C ALA A 625 8.47 -24.02 -7.07
N ARG A 626 7.58 -23.99 -6.08
CA ARG A 626 6.30 -24.70 -6.16
C ARG A 626 5.41 -24.16 -7.28
N THR A 627 5.28 -22.84 -7.41
CA THR A 627 4.54 -22.25 -8.54
C THR A 627 5.15 -22.63 -9.90
N ALA A 628 6.49 -22.63 -10.02
CA ALA A 628 7.17 -23.04 -11.24
C ALA A 628 7.00 -24.53 -11.54
N HIS A 629 6.94 -25.39 -10.52
CA HIS A 629 6.63 -26.80 -10.68
C HIS A 629 5.22 -26.99 -11.25
N ASP A 630 4.23 -26.36 -10.61
CA ASP A 630 2.81 -26.55 -10.92
C ASP A 630 2.40 -25.87 -12.23
N SER A 631 3.07 -24.78 -12.62
CA SER A 631 2.62 -23.89 -13.69
C SER A 631 3.75 -23.27 -14.52
N GLY A 632 4.97 -23.79 -14.47
CA GLY A 632 6.14 -23.24 -15.17
C GLY A 632 6.09 -23.32 -16.70
N GLY A 633 5.08 -23.98 -17.27
CA GLY A 633 4.77 -23.90 -18.70
C GLY A 633 4.10 -22.58 -19.12
N LEU A 634 3.65 -21.76 -18.16
CA LEU A 634 3.07 -20.45 -18.44
C LEU A 634 4.14 -19.43 -18.86
N PRO A 635 3.78 -18.44 -19.71
CA PRO A 635 4.66 -17.30 -19.98
C PRO A 635 4.98 -16.50 -18.70
N PRO A 636 6.04 -15.68 -18.68
CA PRO A 636 6.54 -15.03 -17.45
C PRO A 636 5.50 -14.20 -16.68
N LEU A 637 4.72 -13.36 -17.36
CA LEU A 637 3.70 -12.53 -16.70
C LEU A 637 2.52 -13.38 -16.18
N PRO A 638 1.91 -14.29 -16.97
CA PRO A 638 0.91 -15.24 -16.46
C PRO A 638 1.42 -16.10 -15.29
N LEU A 639 2.68 -16.54 -15.32
CA LEU A 639 3.31 -17.28 -14.23
C LEU A 639 3.43 -16.43 -12.96
N LEU A 640 3.85 -15.17 -13.09
CA LEU A 640 3.92 -14.21 -11.99
C LEU A 640 2.52 -13.91 -11.42
N ARG A 641 1.51 -13.73 -12.28
CA ARG A 641 0.11 -13.57 -11.87
C ARG A 641 -0.40 -14.80 -11.11
N HIS A 642 -0.08 -16.00 -11.61
CA HIS A 642 -0.43 -17.26 -10.97
C HIS A 642 0.22 -17.41 -9.58
N PHE A 643 1.50 -17.02 -9.44
CA PHE A 643 2.17 -16.97 -8.14
C PHE A 643 1.35 -16.14 -7.13
N PHE A 644 1.06 -14.88 -7.47
CA PHE A 644 0.37 -13.99 -6.55
C PHE A 644 -1.06 -14.47 -6.25
N ALA A 645 -1.78 -14.97 -7.25
CA ALA A 645 -3.11 -15.56 -7.05
C ALA A 645 -3.06 -16.72 -6.03
N THR A 646 -2.18 -17.69 -6.27
CA THR A 646 -2.06 -18.89 -5.43
C THR A 646 -1.73 -18.54 -3.98
N TRP A 647 -0.75 -17.67 -3.76
CA TRP A 647 -0.29 -17.35 -2.42
C TRP A 647 -1.15 -16.31 -1.69
N ALA A 648 -1.85 -15.42 -2.41
CA ALA A 648 -2.83 -14.52 -1.81
C ALA A 648 -4.04 -15.27 -1.26
N MET A 649 -4.42 -16.38 -1.89
CA MET A 649 -5.57 -17.22 -1.50
C MET A 649 -5.16 -18.44 -0.66
N TRP A 650 -3.89 -18.58 -0.30
CA TRP A 650 -3.38 -19.74 0.42
C TRP A 650 -3.92 -19.77 1.86
N ASP A 651 -4.36 -20.94 2.30
CA ASP A 651 -4.68 -21.18 3.71
C ASP A 651 -3.38 -21.30 4.51
N TRP A 652 -2.97 -20.21 5.16
CA TRP A 652 -1.72 -20.13 5.91
C TRP A 652 -1.67 -20.99 7.18
N ASP A 653 -2.79 -21.61 7.59
CA ASP A 653 -2.78 -22.68 8.60
C ASP A 653 -2.14 -23.97 8.05
N VAL A 654 -2.05 -24.11 6.72
CA VAL A 654 -1.37 -25.22 6.05
C VAL A 654 0.10 -24.87 5.80
N PRO A 655 1.07 -25.61 6.40
CA PRO A 655 2.48 -25.41 6.13
C PRO A 655 2.84 -25.64 4.66
N VAL A 656 3.75 -24.82 4.15
CA VAL A 656 4.27 -24.95 2.79
C VAL A 656 5.63 -25.64 2.82
N ASP A 657 5.77 -26.72 2.07
CA ASP A 657 7.04 -27.38 1.77
C ASP A 657 7.26 -27.45 0.24
N VAL A 658 8.43 -27.99 -0.14
CA VAL A 658 8.79 -28.22 -1.55
C VAL A 658 8.20 -29.51 -2.14
N GLU A 659 7.67 -30.41 -1.30
CA GLU A 659 7.09 -31.70 -1.67
C GLU A 659 5.81 -31.92 -0.86
N GLU A 660 4.65 -32.07 -1.49
CA GLU A 660 3.30 -32.17 -0.89
C GLU A 660 3.07 -33.27 0.18
N VAL A 661 4.12 -34.00 0.57
CA VAL A 661 4.07 -35.33 1.20
C VAL A 661 4.24 -35.30 2.74
N ARG A 662 4.56 -34.17 3.38
CA ARG A 662 4.82 -34.17 4.83
C ARG A 662 3.59 -33.75 5.64
N GLY A 663 2.73 -34.73 5.93
CA GLY A 663 1.61 -34.59 6.85
C GLY A 663 1.99 -33.93 8.19
N SER A 664 1.06 -33.09 8.68
CA SER A 664 1.14 -32.26 9.88
C SER A 664 1.62 -33.02 11.11
N THR A 665 2.92 -32.99 11.40
CA THR A 665 3.47 -33.52 12.66
C THR A 665 3.80 -32.37 13.60
N GLY A 666 2.82 -32.06 14.46
CA GLY A 666 3.03 -31.55 15.82
C GLY A 666 3.92 -30.32 16.03
N THR A 667 3.87 -29.33 15.12
CA THR A 667 4.53 -28.04 15.36
C THR A 667 3.54 -27.04 15.97
N VAL A 668 4.07 -26.16 16.84
CA VAL A 668 3.32 -25.03 17.40
C VAL A 668 2.66 -24.27 16.25
N GLN A 669 1.37 -24.00 16.32
CA GLN A 669 0.62 -23.29 15.28
C GLN A 669 1.23 -21.91 15.09
N GLN A 670 1.91 -21.71 13.95
CA GLN A 670 2.48 -20.43 13.55
C GLN A 670 1.54 -19.74 12.55
N PRO A 671 1.46 -18.41 12.53
CA PRO A 671 0.53 -17.70 11.64
C PRO A 671 0.80 -17.94 10.15
N LEU A 672 2.06 -18.17 9.77
CA LEU A 672 2.50 -18.46 8.41
C LEU A 672 3.70 -19.40 8.49
N THR A 673 3.61 -20.57 7.86
CA THR A 673 4.67 -21.59 7.93
C THR A 673 5.20 -21.95 6.55
N VAL A 674 6.47 -21.61 6.29
CA VAL A 674 7.24 -22.16 5.16
C VAL A 674 8.39 -22.99 5.70
N LEU A 675 8.48 -24.25 5.27
CA LEU A 675 9.44 -25.23 5.75
C LEU A 675 10.74 -25.20 4.92
N THR A 676 11.87 -25.45 5.59
CA THR A 676 13.13 -25.67 4.89
C THR A 676 13.08 -26.99 4.11
N PRO A 677 13.59 -27.03 2.88
CA PRO A 677 13.47 -28.21 2.01
C PRO A 677 14.10 -29.49 2.57
N THR A 678 15.24 -29.40 3.26
CA THR A 678 16.02 -30.58 3.65
C THR A 678 16.13 -30.77 5.15
N THR A 679 16.38 -32.02 5.57
CA THR A 679 16.55 -32.39 6.98
C THR A 679 17.77 -31.67 7.60
N PRO A 680 17.66 -31.16 8.85
CA PRO A 680 16.44 -31.14 9.68
C PRO A 680 15.43 -30.08 9.18
N VAL A 681 14.23 -30.54 8.81
CA VAL A 681 13.15 -29.69 8.33
C VAL A 681 12.63 -28.85 9.49
N ARG A 682 12.55 -27.54 9.25
CA ARG A 682 12.15 -26.54 10.23
C ARG A 682 11.35 -25.45 9.55
N SER A 683 10.51 -24.74 10.30
CA SER A 683 9.97 -23.48 9.80
C SER A 683 11.10 -22.46 9.60
N CYS A 684 11.12 -21.81 8.45
CA CYS A 684 11.97 -20.66 8.15
C CYS A 684 11.24 -19.32 8.31
N THR A 685 10.00 -19.35 8.79
CA THR A 685 9.13 -18.18 9.01
C THR A 685 8.72 -18.03 10.47
N THR A 686 9.50 -18.59 11.41
CA THR A 686 9.20 -18.55 12.85
C THR A 686 9.07 -17.14 13.44
N GLN A 687 9.63 -16.14 12.76
CA GLN A 687 9.60 -14.73 13.12
C GLN A 687 8.29 -14.02 12.73
N VAL A 688 7.45 -14.63 11.88
CA VAL A 688 6.28 -13.97 11.32
C VAL A 688 5.16 -13.97 12.36
N SER A 689 4.70 -12.77 12.74
CA SER A 689 3.55 -12.59 13.64
C SER A 689 2.22 -12.75 12.90
N ALA A 690 1.09 -12.77 13.62
CA ALA A 690 -0.24 -12.80 12.99
C ALA A 690 -0.48 -11.56 12.10
N ALA A 691 -0.12 -10.37 12.59
CA ALA A 691 -0.16 -9.16 11.79
C ALA A 691 0.83 -9.20 10.61
N GLY A 692 1.99 -9.84 10.78
CA GLY A 692 2.95 -10.06 9.69
C GLY A 692 2.39 -10.96 8.59
N ARG A 693 1.67 -12.03 8.94
CA ARG A 693 0.91 -12.85 7.97
C ARG A 693 -0.13 -12.00 7.24
N ASP A 694 -0.92 -11.22 7.98
CA ASP A 694 -1.97 -10.37 7.38
C ASP A 694 -1.39 -9.38 6.38
N LEU A 695 -0.26 -8.76 6.74
CA LEU A 695 0.48 -7.87 5.85
C LEU A 695 0.98 -8.60 4.60
N VAL A 696 1.55 -9.80 4.74
CA VAL A 696 2.00 -10.59 3.59
C VAL A 696 0.83 -10.95 2.67
N ALA A 697 -0.30 -11.38 3.24
CA ALA A 697 -1.51 -11.72 2.47
C ALA A 697 -2.09 -10.49 1.75
N GLU A 698 -2.19 -9.34 2.41
CA GLU A 698 -2.65 -8.07 1.83
C GLU A 698 -1.76 -7.66 0.64
N GLU A 699 -0.45 -7.75 0.80
CA GLU A 699 0.51 -7.39 -0.24
C GLU A 699 0.48 -8.36 -1.44
N LEU A 700 0.39 -9.67 -1.18
CA LEU A 700 0.23 -10.68 -2.22
C LEU A 700 -1.06 -10.45 -3.02
N PHE A 701 -2.16 -10.12 -2.34
CA PHE A 701 -3.44 -9.82 -2.96
C PHE A 701 -3.36 -8.56 -3.83
N ARG A 702 -2.78 -7.48 -3.30
CA ARG A 702 -2.51 -6.25 -4.06
C ARG A 702 -1.71 -6.52 -5.34
N ALA A 703 -0.67 -7.34 -5.24
CA ALA A 703 0.16 -7.68 -6.39
C ALA A 703 -0.60 -8.50 -7.43
N TRP A 704 -1.47 -9.44 -7.00
CA TRP A 704 -2.37 -10.15 -7.90
C TRP A 704 -3.34 -9.20 -8.60
N GLU A 705 -4.00 -8.29 -7.88
CA GLU A 705 -4.93 -7.30 -8.47
C GLU A 705 -4.27 -6.44 -9.55
N ILE A 706 -3.03 -5.98 -9.29
CA ILE A 706 -2.24 -5.21 -10.26
C ILE A 706 -2.02 -6.01 -11.55
N LEU A 707 -1.77 -7.32 -11.44
CA LEU A 707 -1.42 -8.15 -12.61
C LEU A 707 -2.64 -8.72 -13.33
N GLU A 708 -3.77 -8.91 -12.65
CA GLU A 708 -5.00 -9.46 -13.25
C GLU A 708 -5.55 -8.55 -14.36
N SER A 709 -5.36 -7.23 -14.23
CA SER A 709 -5.78 -6.23 -15.23
C SER A 709 -4.83 -6.08 -16.43
N VAL A 710 -3.66 -6.73 -16.39
CA VAL A 710 -2.61 -6.59 -17.40
C VAL A 710 -2.76 -7.70 -18.45
N PRO A 711 -2.80 -7.41 -19.76
CA PRO A 711 -2.83 -8.44 -20.80
C PRO A 711 -1.61 -9.37 -20.73
N ASP A 712 -1.75 -10.66 -21.02
CA ASP A 712 -0.67 -11.66 -20.91
C ASP A 712 0.57 -11.34 -21.77
N THR A 713 0.40 -10.54 -22.82
CA THR A 713 1.47 -10.12 -23.73
C THR A 713 2.16 -8.81 -23.32
N ALA A 714 1.63 -8.10 -22.32
CA ALA A 714 2.20 -6.83 -21.87
C ALA A 714 3.41 -7.06 -20.96
N PRO A 715 4.32 -6.06 -20.84
CA PRO A 715 5.41 -6.16 -19.88
C PRO A 715 4.89 -6.15 -18.44
N VAL A 716 5.64 -6.78 -17.52
CA VAL A 716 5.33 -6.72 -16.08
C VAL A 716 5.32 -5.25 -15.63
N PRO A 717 4.23 -4.74 -15.01
CA PRO A 717 4.14 -3.36 -14.54
C PRO A 717 4.94 -3.15 -13.25
N ARG A 718 6.28 -3.26 -13.34
CA ARG A 718 7.19 -3.23 -12.19
C ARG A 718 7.05 -1.95 -11.35
N ALA A 719 6.77 -0.81 -11.97
CA ALA A 719 6.54 0.44 -11.25
C ALA A 719 5.35 0.35 -10.27
N LEU A 720 4.25 -0.28 -10.66
CA LEU A 720 3.07 -0.46 -9.81
C LEU A 720 3.28 -1.53 -8.74
N LEU A 721 3.89 -2.66 -9.13
CA LEU A 721 4.25 -3.73 -8.21
C LEU A 721 5.22 -3.24 -7.13
N HIS A 722 6.25 -2.50 -7.53
CA HIS A 722 7.34 -2.04 -6.65
C HIS A 722 7.08 -0.66 -6.04
N ALA A 723 5.92 -0.05 -6.27
CA ALA A 723 5.50 1.14 -5.53
C ALA A 723 5.73 0.88 -4.04
N ARG A 724 6.18 1.86 -3.27
CA ARG A 724 6.44 1.65 -1.84
C ARG A 724 5.13 1.58 -1.05
N PRO A 725 5.07 0.82 0.06
CA PRO A 725 3.87 0.77 0.88
C PRO A 725 3.60 2.13 1.52
N PRO A 726 2.32 2.56 1.65
CA PRO A 726 1.98 3.82 2.28
C PRO A 726 2.08 3.69 3.80
N LEU A 727 3.31 3.61 4.29
CA LEU A 727 3.62 3.23 5.67
C LEU A 727 2.94 4.16 6.69
N ARG A 728 2.85 5.47 6.40
CA ARG A 728 2.17 6.46 7.26
C ARG A 728 0.66 6.23 7.42
N GLN A 729 0.02 5.58 6.45
CA GLN A 729 -1.41 5.25 6.52
C GLN A 729 -1.66 3.97 7.33
N ARG A 730 -0.64 3.12 7.49
CA ARG A 730 -0.74 1.82 8.20
C ARG A 730 -0.61 1.93 9.71
N HIS A 731 0.07 2.95 10.22
CA HIS A 731 0.40 3.06 11.63
C HIS A 731 0.05 4.45 12.17
N THR A 732 -0.63 4.50 13.32
CA THR A 732 -1.08 5.75 13.94
C THR A 732 0.04 6.50 14.66
N ALA A 733 1.14 5.81 14.97
CA ALA A 733 2.36 6.39 15.53
C ALA A 733 3.59 5.57 15.10
N TRP A 734 4.77 6.14 15.33
CA TRP A 734 6.06 5.56 14.95
C TRP A 734 7.05 5.60 16.11
N ALA A 735 8.00 4.68 16.09
CA ALA A 735 9.20 4.70 16.91
C ALA A 735 10.45 4.52 16.04
N LEU A 736 11.56 5.07 16.50
CA LEU A 736 12.89 4.87 15.92
C LEU A 736 13.70 4.02 16.89
N VAL A 737 14.27 2.93 16.37
CA VAL A 737 15.33 2.18 17.07
C VAL A 737 16.66 2.53 16.43
N SER A 738 17.59 3.06 17.23
CA SER A 738 18.85 3.63 16.75
C SER A 738 20.06 3.04 17.45
N VAL A 739 21.22 3.09 16.80
CA VAL A 739 22.55 2.78 17.35
C VAL A 739 23.62 3.57 16.59
N ARG A 740 24.77 3.84 17.23
CA ARG A 740 25.93 4.41 16.53
C ARG A 740 26.38 3.49 15.39
N ARG A 741 26.78 4.08 14.26
CA ARG A 741 27.35 3.35 13.13
C ARG A 741 28.60 2.57 13.55
N GLY A 742 28.72 1.33 13.06
CA GLY A 742 29.85 0.46 13.37
C GLY A 742 29.46 -0.96 13.78
N GLU A 743 30.20 -1.53 14.72
CA GLU A 743 30.14 -2.96 15.07
C GLU A 743 28.79 -3.38 15.70
N ASP A 744 28.09 -2.45 16.34
CA ASP A 744 26.83 -2.73 17.05
C ASP A 744 25.59 -2.76 16.14
N GLU A 745 25.69 -2.35 14.86
CA GLU A 745 24.57 -2.36 13.91
C GLU A 745 23.94 -3.74 13.74
N GLY A 746 24.78 -4.78 13.63
CA GLY A 746 24.34 -6.17 13.51
C GLY A 746 23.65 -6.65 14.79
N ARG A 747 24.17 -6.24 15.96
CA ARG A 747 23.59 -6.58 17.26
C ARG A 747 22.24 -5.90 17.47
N LEU A 748 22.10 -4.63 17.07
CA LEU A 748 20.80 -3.92 17.07
C LEU A 748 19.80 -4.65 16.17
N ARG A 749 20.19 -4.95 14.92
CA ARG A 749 19.34 -5.64 13.94
C ARG A 749 18.85 -6.99 14.48
N GLY A 750 19.71 -7.72 15.20
CA GLY A 750 19.37 -8.98 15.87
C GLY A 750 18.36 -8.86 17.02
N ARG A 751 18.11 -7.66 17.55
CA ARG A 751 17.16 -7.40 18.64
C ARG A 751 15.80 -6.85 18.17
N ILE A 752 15.65 -6.48 16.90
CA ILE A 752 14.40 -5.91 16.37
C ILE A 752 13.21 -6.84 16.60
N LEU A 753 13.35 -8.16 16.39
CA LEU A 753 12.27 -9.12 16.66
C LEU A 753 11.82 -9.13 18.13
N ALA A 754 12.76 -9.01 19.06
CA ALA A 754 12.42 -8.93 20.48
C ALA A 754 11.68 -7.63 20.81
N VAL A 755 12.07 -6.53 20.16
CA VAL A 755 11.36 -5.24 20.28
C VAL A 755 9.93 -5.36 19.76
N LEU A 756 9.73 -5.94 18.57
CA LEU A 756 8.39 -6.15 18.00
C LEU A 756 7.51 -7.04 18.89
N ALA A 757 8.08 -8.09 19.48
CA ALA A 757 7.36 -8.95 20.42
C ALA A 757 6.91 -8.19 21.69
N ALA A 758 7.81 -7.39 22.28
CA ALA A 758 7.48 -6.57 23.46
C ALA A 758 6.45 -5.48 23.16
N LEU A 759 6.47 -4.90 21.95
CA LEU A 759 5.44 -3.95 21.49
C LEU A 759 4.08 -4.63 21.35
N ALA A 760 4.04 -5.84 20.81
CA ALA A 760 2.81 -6.64 20.73
C ALA A 760 2.22 -6.93 22.11
N GLU A 761 3.06 -7.34 23.07
CA GLU A 761 2.64 -7.53 24.47
C GLU A 761 2.17 -6.23 25.14
N ALA A 762 2.69 -5.08 24.71
CA ALA A 762 2.30 -3.75 25.18
C ALA A 762 1.03 -3.20 24.49
N GLY A 763 0.33 -4.00 23.68
CA GLY A 763 -0.93 -3.61 23.03
C GLY A 763 -0.81 -3.09 21.60
N ALA A 764 0.37 -3.20 20.97
CA ALA A 764 0.59 -2.89 19.55
C ALA A 764 0.92 -4.17 18.74
N PRO A 765 -0.02 -5.11 18.59
CA PRO A 765 0.23 -6.41 17.92
C PRO A 765 0.52 -6.29 16.43
N ASP A 766 0.15 -5.17 15.82
CA ASP A 766 0.36 -4.78 14.43
C ASP A 766 1.57 -3.85 14.23
N ALA A 767 2.50 -3.84 15.20
CA ALA A 767 3.77 -3.15 15.05
C ALA A 767 4.62 -3.80 13.94
N HIS A 768 5.24 -2.97 13.09
CA HIS A 768 5.98 -3.42 11.92
C HIS A 768 7.28 -2.62 11.74
N ALA A 769 8.41 -3.32 11.65
CA ALA A 769 9.72 -2.69 11.45
C ALA A 769 10.06 -2.61 9.96
N TRP A 770 10.38 -1.42 9.47
CA TRP A 770 10.89 -1.24 8.12
C TRP A 770 12.30 -1.82 7.99
N PRO A 771 12.59 -2.68 6.99
CA PRO A 771 13.82 -3.46 6.97
C PRO A 771 15.06 -2.70 6.50
N ARG A 772 14.89 -1.45 6.08
CA ARG A 772 15.94 -0.55 5.61
C ARG A 772 16.13 0.58 6.61
N PRO A 773 17.39 0.95 6.89
CA PRO A 773 17.63 2.03 7.83
C PRO A 773 17.08 3.35 7.28
N TYR A 774 16.42 4.09 8.16
CA TYR A 774 15.96 5.46 7.95
C TYR A 774 17.07 6.45 8.30
N ASP A 775 17.13 7.57 7.56
CA ASP A 775 17.99 8.73 7.79
C ASP A 775 19.45 8.36 8.15
N THR A 776 20.30 8.36 7.12
CA THR A 776 21.72 8.07 7.28
C THR A 776 22.50 9.29 7.71
N ASP A 777 22.19 9.82 8.89
CA ASP A 777 23.16 10.56 9.69
C ASP A 777 24.49 9.79 9.65
N ALA A 778 25.59 10.51 9.37
CA ALA A 778 26.93 9.92 9.26
C ALA A 778 27.39 9.21 10.55
N SER A 779 26.72 9.43 11.67
CA SER A 779 27.05 8.89 12.99
C SER A 779 26.14 7.77 13.50
N HIS A 780 24.89 7.64 13.02
CA HIS A 780 23.93 6.64 13.52
C HIS A 780 23.23 5.86 12.40
N VAL A 781 22.79 4.65 12.75
CA VAL A 781 21.84 3.85 11.97
C VAL A 781 20.53 3.80 12.73
N ARG A 782 19.42 4.13 12.05
CA ARG A 782 18.08 4.13 12.62
C ARG A 782 17.19 3.18 11.84
N TYR A 783 16.34 2.41 12.50
CA TYR A 783 15.27 1.64 11.87
C TYR A 783 13.93 2.17 12.34
N ALA A 784 13.02 2.33 11.40
CA ALA A 784 11.66 2.78 11.65
C ALA A 784 10.77 1.61 12.07
N ILE A 785 9.98 1.81 13.13
CA ILE A 785 8.97 0.86 13.59
C ILE A 785 7.62 1.57 13.64
N GLY A 786 6.69 1.16 12.79
CA GLY A 786 5.30 1.58 12.88
C GLY A 786 4.66 0.91 14.09
N LEU A 787 3.98 1.66 14.94
CA LEU A 787 3.43 1.20 16.22
C LEU A 787 1.99 0.69 16.13
N GLY A 788 1.51 0.41 14.92
CA GLY A 788 0.17 -0.13 14.72
C GLY A 788 -0.94 0.88 15.00
N ARG A 789 -2.15 0.37 15.25
CA ARG A 789 -3.36 1.18 15.53
C ARG A 789 -3.45 1.67 16.96
N THR A 790 -2.89 0.92 17.90
CA THR A 790 -2.96 1.15 19.36
C THR A 790 -1.57 1.31 19.95
N PRO A 791 -0.90 2.45 19.72
CA PRO A 791 0.50 2.61 20.08
C PRO A 791 0.68 2.72 21.60
N PRO A 792 1.72 2.09 22.18
CA PRO A 792 2.08 2.31 23.57
C PRO A 792 2.54 3.76 23.79
N ASP A 793 2.37 4.26 25.01
CA ASP A 793 2.85 5.60 25.37
C ASP A 793 4.39 5.68 25.40
N ALA A 794 4.91 6.92 25.43
CA ALA A 794 6.34 7.18 25.41
C ALA A 794 7.09 6.58 26.63
N ALA A 795 6.44 6.48 27.79
CA ALA A 795 7.06 5.91 28.98
C ALA A 795 7.25 4.39 28.82
N ARG A 796 6.24 3.71 28.28
CA ARG A 796 6.30 2.27 27.99
C ARG A 796 7.32 1.95 26.88
N LEU A 797 7.42 2.79 25.85
CA LEU A 797 8.46 2.65 24.82
C LEU A 797 9.87 2.76 25.39
N ALA A 798 10.10 3.74 26.28
CA ALA A 798 11.39 3.92 26.93
C ALA A 798 11.76 2.72 27.84
N GLU A 799 10.79 2.14 28.54
CA GLU A 799 10.98 0.93 29.35
C GLU A 799 11.41 -0.27 28.49
N ILE A 800 10.68 -0.54 27.40
CA ILE A 800 11.01 -1.61 26.44
C ILE A 800 12.42 -1.41 25.88
N GLY A 801 12.77 -0.18 25.49
CA GLY A 801 14.10 0.17 25.01
C GLY A 801 15.19 -0.08 26.06
N GLY A 802 14.99 0.37 27.30
CA GLY A 802 15.95 0.22 28.38
C GLY A 802 16.19 -1.24 28.81
N GLU A 803 15.20 -2.11 28.62
CA GLU A 803 15.36 -3.55 28.83
C GLU A 803 16.06 -4.24 27.67
N LEU A 804 15.52 -4.09 26.46
CA LEU A 804 15.94 -4.88 25.31
C LEU A 804 17.22 -4.36 24.67
N LEU A 805 17.51 -3.07 24.74
CA LEU A 805 18.73 -2.48 24.14
C LEU A 805 19.89 -2.40 25.14
N ARG A 806 19.72 -2.92 26.35
CA ARG A 806 20.77 -2.93 27.39
C ARG A 806 22.06 -3.57 26.88
N GLY A 807 23.20 -2.91 27.13
CA GLY A 807 24.52 -3.38 26.70
C GLY A 807 24.85 -3.14 25.23
N LEU A 808 24.06 -2.33 24.53
CA LEU A 808 24.42 -1.68 23.26
C LEU A 808 24.69 -0.19 23.54
N PRO A 809 25.93 0.29 23.39
CA PRO A 809 26.26 1.70 23.54
C PRO A 809 25.44 2.58 22.59
N ASP A 810 24.93 3.70 23.10
CA ASP A 810 24.17 4.70 22.33
C ASP A 810 22.96 4.13 21.55
N ALA A 811 22.40 3.01 22.02
CA ALA A 811 21.22 2.41 21.44
C ALA A 811 19.94 2.85 22.18
N HIS A 812 18.98 3.37 21.42
CA HIS A 812 17.75 3.94 21.98
C HIS A 812 16.52 3.55 21.17
N LEU A 813 15.40 3.36 21.86
CA LEU A 813 14.05 3.24 21.28
C LEU A 813 13.27 4.49 21.69
N THR A 814 12.90 5.32 20.72
CA THR A 814 12.26 6.62 20.99
C THR A 814 11.02 6.79 20.11
N PRO A 815 9.96 7.44 20.59
CA PRO A 815 8.85 7.86 19.72
C PRO A 815 9.39 8.74 18.58
N ALA A 816 8.82 8.60 17.39
CA ALA A 816 9.03 9.54 16.29
C ALA A 816 7.92 10.58 16.33
N ASN A 817 8.28 11.86 16.47
CA ASN A 817 7.35 12.99 16.37
C ASN A 817 7.17 13.39 14.89
N GLY A 818 6.21 14.26 14.54
CA GLY A 818 5.87 14.58 13.13
C GLY A 818 7.07 14.90 12.22
N ALA A 819 8.10 15.58 12.74
CA ALA A 819 9.36 15.87 12.01
C ALA A 819 10.37 14.71 11.94
N ASP A 820 10.33 13.77 12.90
CA ASP A 820 11.18 12.56 12.96
C ASP A 820 10.46 11.31 12.41
N THR A 821 9.19 11.48 12.03
CA THR A 821 8.38 10.42 11.44
C THR A 821 9.01 10.12 10.10
N PRO A 822 9.39 8.87 9.86
CA PRO A 822 10.26 8.60 8.76
C PRO A 822 9.49 8.80 7.47
N GLU A 823 9.85 9.85 6.74
CA GLU A 823 9.62 9.89 5.32
C GLU A 823 10.53 8.81 4.72
N LEU A 824 10.02 7.57 4.69
CA LEU A 824 10.76 6.42 4.18
C LEU A 824 10.77 6.49 2.65
N TRP A 825 11.42 7.55 2.14
CA TRP A 825 11.54 7.93 0.74
C TRP A 825 12.26 6.92 -0.11
#